data_AF-A0AB36FQI9-F1
#
_entry.id   AF-A0AB36FQI9-F1
#
_cell.length_a   1.000
_cell.length_b   1.000
_cell.length_c   1.000
_cell.angle_alpha   90.00
_cell.angle_beta   90.00
_cell.angle_gamma   90.00
#
_symmetry.space_group_name_H-M   'P 1'
#
loop_
_entity.id
_entity.type
_entity.pdbx_description
1 polymer ?
#
loop_
_entity_poly.entity_id
_entity_poly.type
_entity_poly.pdbx_seq_one_letter_code
_entity_poly.pdbx_strand_id
1 'polypeptide(L)'
;MSSIDDAIAKGKKRRKGVAIASLIGLAAVLVVYFGWLFLTKGYAFAVSPERAAQNPQFAVLSGSAMFISDKLYVFGSHAKVQVSAPKYQDATVVINNNSPSTINVTLVPLPAKVTLSTSPSLSEITWHLNAEKVAVSRTYVTELKKGSYRASASHPHYETGEIQFDADIAQEIEQVISLSPVKGAISINSSPSGANVSLDGKDMGVTPLSINMNGGKYEIVVTKSGLEPLEDTIEVTSQRPNPTRNYNLQPLQAQITVSTDPQGGVLTVNNKPTDTRSRVDANTPHIVKYEKTGFISQSQRITLAPGENKALTFNLQEERGQVNISASLSAKVFIDGSSKGQTPLNLTLQALPHTVTFEREGYRSVTKTITPSANKPVKVHADMLTEFEARRREGKPLFANTLGIQLSLVTPKAFTMGSPANEKERQRNETQRDVSFSRKFWMSNHEITQAQFAAFAGKGASSKLPITNVSWSDAVAFTNWLSEKEGLTPFYVVQNGRVTGIDKTSKGYRLPTEAEWEFVAKMNRRASPTIFVWGNQFRLRDKQGNFADASLSGKQTFILKDYDDGFVDKAPVGSFKAERGGFYDLDGNVREWVHDVYQNSPSNQSGTFADYLGPVGQGKHVVKGASFQTGRLKNIRASARSGETEPADDIGFRIARYEN
;
A
#
# COMPACT_ATOMS: atom_id res chain seq x y z
N MET A 1 55.61 159.40 -9.22
CA MET A 1 54.30 158.84 -8.81
C MET A 1 53.55 158.43 -10.07
N SER A 2 53.47 157.13 -10.36
CA SER A 2 52.85 156.56 -11.57
C SER A 2 52.46 155.07 -11.37
N SER A 3 51.19 154.77 -11.70
CA SER A 3 50.62 153.52 -12.26
C SER A 3 50.27 152.26 -11.45
N ILE A 4 50.53 152.14 -10.13
CA ILE A 4 50.15 150.92 -9.38
C ILE A 4 48.82 151.02 -8.62
N ASP A 5 48.47 152.20 -8.07
CA ASP A 5 47.30 152.33 -7.20
C ASP A 5 45.95 152.25 -7.94
N ASP A 6 45.87 152.65 -9.21
CA ASP A 6 44.64 152.58 -10.01
C ASP A 6 44.26 151.15 -10.44
N ALA A 7 45.23 150.22 -10.52
CA ALA A 7 44.96 148.83 -10.89
C ALA A 7 44.29 148.05 -9.74
N ILE A 8 44.61 148.39 -8.48
CA ILE A 8 44.08 147.70 -7.29
C ILE A 8 42.61 148.07 -7.02
N ALA A 9 42.23 149.33 -7.25
CA ALA A 9 40.86 149.79 -7.05
C ALA A 9 39.85 149.10 -7.99
N LYS A 10 40.25 148.83 -9.25
CA LYS A 10 39.39 148.20 -10.26
C LYS A 10 39.14 146.71 -10.00
N GLY A 11 40.09 146.01 -9.38
CA GLY A 11 39.95 144.59 -9.00
C GLY A 11 39.02 144.35 -7.80
N LYS A 12 38.99 145.26 -6.82
CA LYS A 12 38.20 145.11 -5.59
C LYS A 12 36.68 145.27 -5.83
N LYS A 13 36.28 146.10 -6.80
CA LYS A 13 34.86 146.32 -7.16
C LYS A 13 34.26 145.11 -7.90
N ARG A 14 35.05 144.40 -8.71
CA ARG A 14 34.62 143.21 -9.46
C ARG A 14 34.42 141.97 -8.57
N ARG A 15 35.26 141.77 -7.55
CA ARG A 15 35.13 140.66 -6.57
C ARG A 15 33.89 140.77 -5.67
N LYS A 16 33.52 141.98 -5.23
CA LYS A 16 32.30 142.19 -4.42
C LYS A 16 31.01 141.88 -5.20
N GLY A 17 30.95 142.21 -6.50
CA GLY A 17 29.79 141.92 -7.34
C GLY A 17 29.52 140.42 -7.54
N VAL A 18 30.58 139.62 -7.74
CA VAL A 18 30.45 138.17 -7.94
C VAL A 18 30.02 137.45 -6.65
N ALA A 19 30.57 137.83 -5.49
CA ALA A 19 30.22 137.19 -4.22
C ALA A 19 28.74 137.41 -3.83
N ILE A 20 28.18 138.60 -4.09
CA ILE A 20 26.77 138.90 -3.80
C ILE A 20 25.84 138.11 -4.75
N ALA A 21 26.18 138.02 -6.03
CA ALA A 21 25.41 137.23 -7.00
C ALA A 21 25.39 135.72 -6.64
N SER A 22 26.52 135.17 -6.18
CA SER A 22 26.60 133.77 -5.73
C SER A 22 25.76 133.50 -4.48
N LEU A 23 25.70 134.44 -3.52
CA LEU A 23 24.91 134.28 -2.29
C LEU A 23 23.40 134.32 -2.56
N ILE A 24 22.96 135.20 -3.47
CA ILE A 24 21.56 135.26 -3.92
C ILE A 24 21.20 134.01 -4.72
N GLY A 25 22.10 133.51 -5.58
CA GLY A 25 21.92 132.25 -6.29
C GLY A 25 21.78 131.06 -5.34
N LEU A 26 22.60 130.98 -4.30
CA LEU A 26 22.51 129.93 -3.28
C LEU A 26 21.21 130.02 -2.48
N ALA A 27 20.80 131.22 -2.06
CA ALA A 27 19.55 131.41 -1.33
C ALA A 27 18.32 131.02 -2.17
N ALA A 28 18.30 131.36 -3.47
CA ALA A 28 17.23 130.96 -4.38
C ALA A 28 17.19 129.44 -4.60
N VAL A 29 18.34 128.78 -4.74
CA VAL A 29 18.42 127.31 -4.82
C VAL A 29 17.93 126.68 -3.53
N LEU A 30 18.27 127.23 -2.36
CA LEU A 30 17.80 126.72 -1.08
C LEU A 30 16.28 126.93 -0.91
N VAL A 31 15.71 128.06 -1.32
CA VAL A 31 14.26 128.29 -1.26
C VAL A 31 13.50 127.35 -2.21
N VAL A 32 14.02 127.11 -3.42
CA VAL A 32 13.43 126.12 -4.35
C VAL A 32 13.58 124.70 -3.81
N TYR A 33 14.73 124.36 -3.24
CA TYR A 33 15.00 123.03 -2.68
C TYR A 33 14.17 122.73 -1.43
N PHE A 34 14.10 123.67 -0.48
CA PHE A 34 13.29 123.52 0.73
C PHE A 34 11.78 123.70 0.46
N GLY A 35 11.39 124.57 -0.48
CA GLY A 35 10.01 124.69 -0.94
C GLY A 35 9.52 123.41 -1.63
N TRP A 36 10.39 122.75 -2.40
CA TRP A 36 10.09 121.44 -3.00
C TRP A 36 9.95 120.34 -1.94
N LEU A 37 10.79 120.35 -0.89
CA LEU A 37 10.68 119.44 0.25
C LEU A 37 9.33 119.56 0.98
N PHE A 38 8.76 120.76 1.13
CA PHE A 38 7.42 120.96 1.70
C PHE A 38 6.27 120.42 0.82
N LEU A 39 6.52 120.23 -0.48
CA LEU A 39 5.55 119.66 -1.43
C LEU A 39 5.72 118.13 -1.61
N THR A 40 6.82 117.55 -1.14
CA THR A 40 7.04 116.10 -1.22
C THR A 40 6.21 115.34 -0.19
N LYS A 41 5.45 114.34 -0.66
CA LYS A 41 4.64 113.47 0.19
C LYS A 41 5.54 112.59 1.06
N GLY A 42 5.45 112.74 2.38
CA GLY A 42 6.10 111.85 3.35
C GLY A 42 5.25 110.62 3.66
N TYR A 43 5.89 109.45 3.80
CA TYR A 43 5.26 108.17 4.08
C TYR A 43 5.60 107.72 5.51
N ALA A 44 4.58 107.54 6.36
CA ALA A 44 4.73 106.97 7.69
C ALA A 44 4.59 105.44 7.62
N PHE A 45 5.20 104.70 8.56
CA PHE A 45 5.08 103.24 8.64
C PHE A 45 4.30 102.84 9.88
N ALA A 46 3.22 102.08 9.69
CA ALA A 46 2.47 101.45 10.76
C ALA A 46 2.84 99.96 10.79
N VAL A 47 3.72 99.58 11.72
CA VAL A 47 4.20 98.20 11.87
C VAL A 47 3.25 97.43 12.79
N SER A 48 2.86 96.22 12.40
CA SER A 48 2.10 95.29 13.23
C SER A 48 2.81 93.94 13.28
N PRO A 49 2.71 93.16 14.39
CA PRO A 49 1.97 93.43 15.64
C PRO A 49 2.65 94.46 16.55
N GLU A 50 1.95 94.96 17.57
CA GLU A 50 2.40 96.05 18.48
C GLU A 50 3.80 95.82 19.07
N ARG A 51 4.16 94.58 19.41
CA ARG A 51 5.50 94.23 19.92
C ARG A 51 6.61 94.46 18.88
N ALA A 52 6.33 94.26 17.60
CA ALA A 52 7.26 94.59 16.52
C ALA A 52 7.32 96.10 16.27
N ALA A 53 6.23 96.82 16.56
CA ALA A 53 6.13 98.27 16.44
C ALA A 53 6.90 99.06 17.50
N GLN A 54 7.32 98.41 18.60
CA GLN A 54 8.09 99.06 19.67
C GLN A 54 9.50 99.47 19.23
N ASN A 55 10.17 98.64 18.42
CA ASN A 55 11.54 98.88 17.94
C ASN A 55 11.74 98.47 16.46
N PRO A 56 10.99 99.07 15.51
CA PRO A 56 11.17 98.78 14.09
C PRO A 56 12.46 99.42 13.57
N GLN A 57 13.14 98.70 12.70
CA GLN A 57 14.30 99.17 11.96
C GLN A 57 13.92 99.30 10.49
N PHE A 58 14.41 100.36 9.85
CA PHE A 58 14.11 100.64 8.45
C PHE A 58 15.40 100.79 7.66
N ALA A 59 15.50 100.10 6.53
CA ALA A 59 16.64 100.21 5.62
C ALA A 59 16.14 100.44 4.19
N VAL A 60 16.66 101.48 3.53
CA VAL A 60 16.41 101.69 2.11
C VAL A 60 17.32 100.75 1.32
N LEU A 61 16.71 99.74 0.70
CA LEU A 61 17.45 98.74 -0.09
C LEU A 61 17.78 99.25 -1.50
N SER A 62 16.87 100.01 -2.10
CA SER A 62 17.07 100.61 -3.43
C SER A 62 16.16 101.81 -3.68
N GLY A 63 16.56 102.67 -4.63
CA GLY A 63 15.89 103.94 -4.93
C GLY A 63 16.45 105.12 -4.14
N SER A 64 16.13 106.33 -4.59
CA SER A 64 16.55 107.57 -3.93
C SER A 64 15.50 107.97 -2.90
N ALA A 65 15.71 107.62 -1.64
CA ALA A 65 14.83 108.01 -0.54
C ALA A 65 15.62 108.21 0.76
N MET A 66 15.08 109.01 1.66
CA MET A 66 15.67 109.23 2.99
C MET A 66 14.60 109.30 4.07
N PHE A 67 14.95 108.86 5.27
CA PHE A 67 14.14 109.08 6.46
C PHE A 67 14.46 110.43 7.08
N ILE A 68 13.43 111.21 7.38
CA ILE A 68 13.55 112.44 8.18
C ILE A 68 12.53 112.28 9.32
N SER A 69 13.03 112.17 10.55
CA SER A 69 12.23 111.81 11.72
C SER A 69 11.52 110.45 11.52
N ASP A 70 10.19 110.41 11.55
CA ASP A 70 9.35 109.20 11.47
C ASP A 70 8.77 108.93 10.07
N LYS A 71 9.15 109.72 9.06
CA LYS A 71 8.63 109.62 7.69
C LYS A 71 9.73 109.41 6.67
N LEU A 72 9.42 108.58 5.67
CA LEU A 72 10.24 108.39 4.48
C LEU A 72 9.84 109.39 3.41
N TYR A 73 10.83 110.02 2.78
CA TYR A 73 10.66 110.88 1.61
C TYR A 73 11.34 110.21 0.41
N VAL A 74 10.59 110.04 -0.68
CA VAL A 74 11.07 109.40 -1.92
C VAL A 74 11.31 110.48 -2.97
N PHE A 75 12.53 110.55 -3.49
CA PHE A 75 12.97 111.55 -4.48
C PHE A 75 12.97 111.01 -5.92
N GLY A 76 12.91 109.68 -6.08
CA GLY A 76 12.84 109.00 -7.37
C GLY A 76 11.43 108.49 -7.72
N SER A 77 11.33 107.64 -8.75
CA SER A 77 10.06 107.03 -9.15
C SER A 77 9.50 106.03 -8.13
N HIS A 78 10.37 105.44 -7.32
CA HIS A 78 10.06 104.48 -6.27
C HIS A 78 11.24 104.31 -5.31
N ALA A 79 10.97 103.74 -4.13
CA ALA A 79 11.98 103.25 -3.19
C ALA A 79 11.55 101.92 -2.59
N LYS A 80 12.50 101.01 -2.39
CA LYS A 80 12.30 99.71 -1.73
C LYS A 80 12.85 99.79 -0.32
N VAL A 81 11.99 99.60 0.66
CA VAL A 81 12.33 99.71 2.09
C VAL A 81 12.11 98.37 2.78
N GLN A 82 13.15 97.89 3.45
CA GLN A 82 13.06 96.77 4.37
C GLN A 82 12.64 97.30 5.75
N VAL A 83 11.71 96.59 6.36
CA VAL A 83 11.25 96.80 7.72
C VAL A 83 11.59 95.55 8.50
N SER A 84 12.39 95.69 9.55
CA SER A 84 12.81 94.59 10.40
C SER A 84 12.49 94.89 11.87
N ALA A 85 12.28 93.84 12.65
CA ALA A 85 12.12 93.94 14.10
C ALA A 85 12.70 92.70 14.78
N PRO A 86 13.32 92.81 15.97
CA PRO A 86 13.87 91.66 16.68
C PRO A 86 12.82 90.57 16.88
N LYS A 87 13.15 89.31 16.57
CA LYS A 87 12.27 88.12 16.65
C LYS A 87 11.18 88.02 15.56
N TYR A 88 11.22 88.88 14.54
CA TYR A 88 10.31 88.83 13.39
C TYR A 88 11.10 88.70 12.09
N GLN A 89 10.45 88.12 11.07
CA GLN A 89 10.96 88.11 9.71
C GLN A 89 10.84 89.50 9.09
N ASP A 90 11.89 89.90 8.39
CA ASP A 90 11.93 91.19 7.71
C ASP A 90 10.90 91.24 6.58
N ALA A 91 10.15 92.33 6.49
CA ALA A 91 9.25 92.59 5.38
C ALA A 91 9.87 93.64 4.45
N THR A 92 9.56 93.57 3.17
CA THR A 92 10.01 94.59 2.22
C THR A 92 8.81 95.21 1.51
N VAL A 93 8.79 96.53 1.45
CA VAL A 93 7.71 97.29 0.81
C VAL A 93 8.29 98.23 -0.24
N VAL A 94 7.61 98.33 -1.38
CA VAL A 94 7.93 99.29 -2.43
C VAL A 94 6.99 100.48 -2.32
N ILE A 95 7.56 101.68 -2.25
CA ILE A 95 6.84 102.94 -2.06
C ILE A 95 7.04 103.79 -3.31
N ASN A 96 5.93 104.31 -3.85
CA ASN A 96 5.92 105.21 -4.99
C ASN A 96 4.88 106.33 -4.76
N ASN A 97 4.75 107.26 -5.70
CA ASN A 97 3.86 108.42 -5.57
C ASN A 97 2.37 108.08 -5.37
N ASN A 98 1.94 106.86 -5.76
CA ASN A 98 0.57 106.39 -5.58
C ASN A 98 0.36 105.65 -4.25
N SER A 99 1.42 105.37 -3.49
CA SER A 99 1.30 104.72 -2.19
C SER A 99 0.54 105.60 -1.19
N PRO A 100 -0.23 105.01 -0.24
CA PRO A 100 -0.93 105.77 0.79
C PRO A 100 0.08 106.47 1.73
N SER A 101 -0.34 107.56 2.37
CA SER A 101 0.53 108.32 3.30
C SER A 101 0.99 107.50 4.51
N THR A 102 0.28 106.41 4.84
CA THR A 102 0.66 105.44 5.85
C THR A 102 0.82 104.07 5.21
N ILE A 103 2.00 103.48 5.37
CA ILE A 103 2.36 102.15 4.86
C ILE A 103 2.18 101.15 6.00
N ASN A 104 1.17 100.28 5.88
CA ASN A 104 0.94 99.21 6.83
C ASN A 104 1.89 98.05 6.53
N VAL A 105 2.68 97.64 7.53
CA VAL A 105 3.64 96.55 7.40
C VAL A 105 3.40 95.54 8.50
N THR A 106 2.96 94.33 8.13
CA THR A 106 2.77 93.24 9.07
C THR A 106 3.99 92.32 9.05
N LEU A 107 4.74 92.29 10.15
CA LEU A 107 5.87 91.41 10.33
C LEU A 107 5.42 90.06 10.90
N VAL A 108 5.96 88.97 10.35
CA VAL A 108 5.65 87.60 10.78
C VAL A 108 6.64 87.20 11.88
N PRO A 109 6.19 86.70 13.05
CA PRO A 109 7.11 86.26 14.09
C PRO A 109 7.93 85.06 13.64
N LEU A 110 9.21 85.04 14.01
CA LEU A 110 10.07 83.87 13.79
C LEU A 110 9.58 82.70 14.67
N PRO A 111 9.53 81.47 14.13
CA PRO A 111 9.14 80.29 14.91
C PRO A 111 10.16 79.99 16.01
N ALA A 112 9.74 79.23 17.02
CA ALA A 112 10.64 78.62 17.99
C ALA A 112 11.35 77.44 17.35
N LYS A 113 12.65 77.30 17.54
CA LYS A 113 13.39 76.09 17.18
C LYS A 113 13.39 75.14 18.37
N VAL A 114 12.84 73.96 18.18
CA VAL A 114 12.68 72.96 19.23
C VAL A 114 13.50 71.73 18.90
N THR A 115 14.34 71.32 19.84
CA THR A 115 15.12 70.09 19.79
C THR A 115 14.64 69.15 20.89
N LEU A 116 14.10 68.00 20.50
CA LEU A 116 13.66 66.94 21.41
C LEU A 116 14.65 65.77 21.39
N SER A 117 15.00 65.29 22.56
CA SER A 117 15.87 64.13 22.76
C SER A 117 15.41 63.28 23.95
N THR A 118 15.96 62.07 24.11
CA THR A 118 15.60 61.16 25.21
C THR A 118 16.77 60.91 26.15
N SER A 119 16.46 60.57 27.40
CA SER A 119 17.41 60.01 28.37
C SER A 119 16.91 58.64 28.85
N PRO A 120 17.60 57.52 28.55
CA PRO A 120 18.85 57.43 27.78
C PRO A 120 18.66 57.83 26.31
N SER A 121 19.78 58.18 25.65
CA SER A 121 19.80 58.49 24.22
C SER A 121 19.62 57.20 23.42
N LEU A 122 18.52 57.10 22.68
CA LEU A 122 18.15 55.91 21.91
C LEU A 122 17.99 56.26 20.43
N SER A 123 18.33 55.32 19.54
CA SER A 123 17.96 55.42 18.13
C SER A 123 16.50 55.03 17.92
N GLU A 124 15.92 55.41 16.78
CA GLU A 124 14.58 54.97 16.35
C GLU A 124 13.44 55.32 17.32
N ILE A 125 13.58 56.39 18.10
CA ILE A 125 12.46 56.93 18.87
C ILE A 125 11.35 57.37 17.93
N THR A 126 10.14 56.90 18.18
CA THR A 126 8.96 57.41 17.51
C THR A 126 8.42 58.61 18.28
N TRP A 127 8.57 59.78 17.68
CA TRP A 127 8.16 61.07 18.22
C TRP A 127 6.71 61.37 17.85
N HIS A 128 5.92 61.80 18.83
CA HIS A 128 4.62 62.39 18.60
C HIS A 128 4.58 63.81 19.15
N LEU A 129 3.91 64.69 18.41
CA LEU A 129 3.59 66.05 18.85
C LEU A 129 2.08 66.20 18.84
N ASN A 130 1.48 66.55 19.98
CA ASN A 130 0.03 66.63 20.16
C ASN A 130 -0.70 65.35 19.70
N ALA A 131 -0.13 64.18 20.04
CA ALA A 131 -0.58 62.85 19.66
C ALA A 131 -0.45 62.46 18.17
N GLU A 132 0.04 63.35 17.29
CA GLU A 132 0.34 63.03 15.90
C GLU A 132 1.79 62.53 15.76
N LYS A 133 2.01 61.42 15.06
CA LYS A 133 3.35 60.89 14.80
C LYS A 133 4.07 61.82 13.83
N VAL A 134 5.18 62.43 14.27
CA VAL A 134 5.91 63.43 13.48
C VAL A 134 7.22 62.93 12.90
N ALA A 135 7.90 61.99 13.57
CA ALA A 135 9.18 61.46 13.10
C ALA A 135 9.56 60.13 13.76
N VAL A 136 10.52 59.43 13.15
CA VAL A 136 11.27 58.34 13.77
C VAL A 136 12.75 58.66 13.67
N SER A 137 13.39 59.05 14.77
CA SER A 137 14.78 59.50 14.78
C SER A 137 15.34 59.54 16.20
N ARG A 138 16.68 59.56 16.36
CA ARG A 138 17.34 59.72 17.67
C ARG A 138 17.01 61.07 18.33
N THR A 139 16.96 62.11 17.52
CA THR A 139 16.66 63.49 17.92
C THR A 139 15.67 64.05 16.91
N TYR A 140 14.69 64.81 17.39
CA TYR A 140 13.72 65.48 16.53
C TYR A 140 13.91 66.99 16.64
N VAL A 141 14.20 67.65 15.51
CA VAL A 141 14.36 69.10 15.42
C VAL A 141 13.24 69.64 14.56
N THR A 142 12.52 70.65 15.06
CA THR A 142 11.39 71.25 14.35
C THR A 142 11.22 72.73 14.67
N GLU A 143 10.47 73.45 13.83
CA GLU A 143 10.11 74.85 14.04
C GLU A 143 8.63 74.96 14.41
N LEU A 144 8.33 75.49 15.59
CA LEU A 144 6.97 75.58 16.12
C LEU A 144 6.51 77.04 16.24
N LYS A 145 5.24 77.30 15.90
CA LYS A 145 4.61 78.58 16.18
C LYS A 145 4.40 78.73 17.69
N LYS A 146 4.23 79.97 18.15
CA LYS A 146 3.90 80.24 19.55
C LYS A 146 2.68 79.43 20.00
N GLY A 147 2.79 78.70 21.10
CA GLY A 147 1.72 77.85 21.63
C GLY A 147 2.21 76.84 22.67
N SER A 148 1.29 76.09 23.28
CA SER A 148 1.60 74.98 24.19
C SER A 148 1.58 73.66 23.42
N TYR A 149 2.59 72.83 23.61
CA TYR A 149 2.75 71.56 22.91
C TYR A 149 2.99 70.41 23.89
N ARG A 150 2.44 69.24 23.56
CA ARG A 150 2.73 67.98 24.24
C ARG A 150 3.58 67.12 23.30
N ALA A 151 4.78 66.76 23.72
CA ALA A 151 5.62 65.81 23.01
C ALA A 151 5.66 64.47 23.74
N SER A 152 5.61 63.37 23.00
CA SER A 152 5.86 62.03 23.54
C SER A 152 6.90 61.28 22.73
N ALA A 153 7.69 60.48 23.43
CA ALA A 153 8.71 59.62 22.87
C ALA A 153 8.37 58.16 23.20
N SER A 154 8.20 57.35 22.15
CA SER A 154 7.89 55.93 22.28
C SER A 154 9.00 55.08 21.65
N HIS A 155 9.33 53.98 22.32
CA HIS A 155 10.33 53.01 21.87
C HIS A 155 9.89 51.60 22.28
N PRO A 156 10.11 50.54 21.48
CA PRO A 156 9.61 49.20 21.78
C PRO A 156 10.05 48.66 23.15
N HIS A 157 11.27 49.00 23.59
CA HIS A 157 11.90 48.48 24.82
C HIS A 157 11.74 49.39 26.05
N TYR A 158 11.13 50.56 25.91
CA TYR A 158 10.98 51.53 27.00
C TYR A 158 9.52 51.96 27.15
N GLU A 159 9.14 52.35 28.37
CA GLU A 159 7.86 52.98 28.64
C GLU A 159 7.80 54.33 27.93
N THR A 160 6.63 54.69 27.39
CA THR A 160 6.45 55.95 26.68
C THR A 160 6.55 57.11 27.66
N GLY A 161 7.45 58.04 27.39
CA GLY A 161 7.60 59.28 28.17
C GLY A 161 6.91 60.45 27.46
N GLU A 162 6.40 61.40 28.24
CA GLU A 162 5.78 62.62 27.71
C GLU A 162 6.28 63.86 28.45
N ILE A 163 6.30 64.99 27.76
CA ILE A 163 6.55 66.31 28.32
C ILE A 163 5.64 67.36 27.69
N GLN A 164 5.29 68.38 28.46
CA GLN A 164 4.58 69.55 27.97
C GLN A 164 5.49 70.77 28.09
N PHE A 165 5.53 71.61 27.05
CA PHE A 165 6.30 72.84 27.02
C PHE A 165 5.60 73.91 26.19
N ASP A 166 5.91 75.16 26.49
CA ASP A 166 5.41 76.31 25.73
C ASP A 166 6.50 76.84 24.80
N ALA A 167 6.14 77.08 23.54
CA ALA A 167 6.99 77.73 22.56
C ALA A 167 6.63 79.22 22.46
N ASP A 168 7.62 80.11 22.60
CA ASP A 168 7.49 81.54 22.31
C ASP A 168 8.31 81.96 21.08
N ILE A 169 8.03 83.16 20.56
CA ILE A 169 8.61 83.65 19.29
C ILE A 169 10.15 83.72 19.34
N ALA A 170 10.81 83.23 18.29
CA ALA A 170 12.27 83.17 18.16
C ALA A 170 13.02 82.52 19.34
N GLN A 171 12.36 81.62 20.07
CA GLN A 171 12.97 80.90 21.20
C GLN A 171 13.68 79.63 20.71
N GLU A 172 14.82 79.30 21.33
CA GLU A 172 15.42 77.98 21.20
C GLU A 172 15.06 77.15 22.44
N ILE A 173 14.48 75.97 22.22
CA ILE A 173 13.97 75.10 23.28
C ILE A 173 14.60 73.72 23.12
N GLU A 174 15.27 73.26 24.17
CA GLU A 174 15.78 71.90 24.28
C GLU A 174 15.00 71.16 25.35
N GLN A 175 14.39 70.03 24.98
CA GLN A 175 13.68 69.17 25.93
C GLN A 175 14.24 67.75 25.89
N VAL A 176 14.35 67.15 27.08
CA VAL A 176 14.82 65.79 27.25
C VAL A 176 13.72 64.98 27.92
N ILE A 177 13.19 63.96 27.22
CA ILE A 177 12.18 63.04 27.76
C ILE A 177 12.89 61.84 28.40
N SER A 178 12.70 61.66 29.70
CA SER A 178 13.23 60.49 30.42
C SER A 178 12.39 59.25 30.12
N LEU A 179 13.05 58.15 29.74
CA LEU A 179 12.41 56.87 29.41
C LEU A 179 12.88 55.77 30.38
N SER A 180 11.94 55.03 30.95
CA SER A 180 12.21 53.87 31.80
C SER A 180 12.15 52.57 30.99
N PRO A 181 13.08 51.61 31.15
CA PRO A 181 12.98 50.33 30.48
C PRO A 181 11.70 49.58 30.89
N VAL A 182 11.03 48.94 29.93
CA VAL A 182 9.89 48.07 30.23
C VAL A 182 10.33 46.95 31.17
N LYS A 183 9.60 46.73 32.27
CA LYS A 183 9.85 45.59 33.16
C LYS A 183 9.04 44.39 32.71
N GLY A 184 9.71 43.27 32.47
CA GLY A 184 9.12 42.06 31.95
C GLY A 184 9.77 40.79 32.50
N ALA A 185 9.24 39.64 32.09
CA ALA A 185 9.79 38.33 32.44
C ALA A 185 9.80 37.39 31.23
N ILE A 186 10.94 36.77 30.97
CA ILE A 186 11.09 35.75 29.93
C ILE A 186 10.84 34.37 30.54
N SER A 187 9.93 33.59 29.96
CA SER A 187 9.68 32.20 30.36
C SER A 187 10.14 31.22 29.30
N ILE A 188 10.98 30.25 29.66
CA ILE A 188 11.58 29.28 28.74
C ILE A 188 11.35 27.87 29.27
N ASN A 189 10.72 27.04 28.45
CA ASN A 189 10.51 25.62 28.68
C ASN A 189 11.23 24.79 27.61
N SER A 190 11.60 23.56 27.94
CA SER A 190 12.09 22.60 26.95
C SER A 190 11.53 21.19 27.18
N SER A 191 11.46 20.43 26.09
CA SER A 191 11.23 18.99 26.07
C SER A 191 12.48 18.31 25.48
N PRO A 192 13.18 17.44 26.22
CA PRO A 192 13.01 17.17 27.65
C PRO A 192 13.41 18.38 28.53
N SER A 193 12.82 18.49 29.73
CA SER A 193 13.06 19.58 30.70
C SER A 193 14.44 19.48 31.36
N GLY A 194 14.94 20.54 32.00
CA GLY A 194 16.26 20.59 32.61
C GLY A 194 17.39 20.84 31.59
N ALA A 195 17.10 21.56 30.51
CA ALA A 195 18.12 22.03 29.57
C ALA A 195 18.73 23.33 30.09
N ASN A 196 20.05 23.50 29.96
CA ASN A 196 20.74 24.74 30.30
C ASN A 196 20.33 25.84 29.32
N VAL A 197 20.10 27.04 29.83
CA VAL A 197 19.72 28.22 29.07
C VAL A 197 20.73 29.32 29.31
N SER A 198 21.32 29.85 28.25
CA SER A 198 22.05 31.12 28.31
C SER A 198 21.30 32.23 27.57
N LEU A 199 21.43 33.45 28.09
CA LEU A 199 20.97 34.69 27.46
C LEU A 199 22.17 35.60 27.21
N ASP A 200 22.39 36.03 25.96
CA ASP A 200 23.54 36.84 25.52
C ASP A 200 24.89 36.26 26.01
N GLY A 201 25.02 34.93 26.00
CA GLY A 201 26.20 34.21 26.47
C GLY A 201 26.32 34.03 27.99
N LYS A 202 25.41 34.60 28.79
CA LYS A 202 25.39 34.41 30.25
C LYS A 202 24.49 33.25 30.64
N ASP A 203 25.00 32.32 31.45
CA ASP A 203 24.22 31.20 32.00
C ASP A 203 23.11 31.71 32.95
N MET A 204 21.89 31.26 32.71
CA MET A 204 20.69 31.64 33.46
C MET A 204 20.09 30.47 34.24
N GLY A 205 20.63 29.25 34.11
CA GLY A 205 20.14 28.05 34.77
C GLY A 205 19.45 27.08 33.81
N VAL A 206 18.48 26.31 34.32
CA VAL A 206 17.84 25.21 33.56
C VAL A 206 16.34 25.38 33.40
N THR A 207 15.77 24.85 32.30
CA THR A 207 14.32 24.86 32.04
C THR A 207 13.52 23.93 32.98
N PRO A 208 12.24 24.23 33.31
CA PRO A 208 11.53 25.49 33.12
C PRO A 208 12.16 26.66 33.87
N LEU A 209 12.32 27.80 33.19
CA LEU A 209 13.01 28.96 33.71
C LEU A 209 12.18 30.22 33.48
N SER A 210 12.07 31.08 34.50
CA SER A 210 11.42 32.39 34.42
C SER A 210 12.35 33.46 34.98
N ILE A 211 12.70 34.45 34.16
CA ILE A 211 13.72 35.46 34.47
C ILE A 211 13.14 36.84 34.27
N ASN A 212 13.26 37.71 35.27
CA ASN A 212 12.91 39.12 35.11
C ASN A 212 13.98 39.84 34.28
N MET A 213 13.55 40.50 33.21
CA MET A 213 14.42 41.22 32.27
C MET A 213 13.85 42.62 31.98
N ASN A 214 14.74 43.54 31.64
CA ASN A 214 14.34 44.84 31.11
C ASN A 214 13.94 44.70 29.63
N GLY A 215 13.30 45.72 29.08
CA GLY A 215 13.01 45.77 27.66
C GLY A 215 14.30 45.72 26.85
N GLY A 216 14.31 44.86 25.83
CA GLY A 216 15.51 44.58 25.03
C GLY A 216 15.36 43.31 24.20
N LYS A 217 16.34 43.09 23.32
CA LYS A 217 16.50 41.89 22.52
C LYS A 217 17.59 41.02 23.13
N TYR A 218 17.31 39.73 23.26
CA TYR A 218 18.17 38.74 23.91
C TYR A 218 18.37 37.53 23.00
N GLU A 219 19.63 37.10 22.85
CA GLU A 219 20.00 35.84 22.18
C GLU A 219 19.88 34.69 23.19
N ILE A 220 19.13 33.65 22.84
CA ILE A 220 18.92 32.46 23.66
C ILE A 220 19.74 31.32 23.08
N VAL A 221 20.53 30.64 23.92
CA VAL A 221 21.06 29.32 23.58
C VAL A 221 20.56 28.29 24.60
N VAL A 222 19.89 27.25 24.11
CA VAL A 222 19.40 26.15 24.93
C VAL A 222 20.17 24.89 24.61
N THR A 223 20.83 24.33 25.62
CA THR A 223 21.69 23.15 25.46
C THR A 223 21.32 22.06 26.47
N LYS A 224 21.46 20.80 26.08
CA LYS A 224 21.32 19.67 27.00
C LYS A 224 22.21 18.53 26.52
N SER A 225 22.88 17.88 27.46
CA SER A 225 23.81 16.79 27.14
C SER A 225 23.13 15.71 26.28
N GLY A 226 23.80 15.32 25.19
CA GLY A 226 23.29 14.34 24.22
C GLY A 226 22.29 14.88 23.18
N LEU A 227 21.89 16.16 23.26
CA LEU A 227 20.95 16.79 22.34
C LEU A 227 21.60 17.91 21.53
N GLU A 228 21.03 18.23 20.36
CA GLU A 228 21.46 19.35 19.52
C GLU A 228 21.20 20.69 20.23
N PRO A 229 22.18 21.61 20.27
CA PRO A 229 21.99 22.94 20.81
C PRO A 229 21.02 23.74 19.93
N LEU A 230 20.17 24.55 20.55
CA LEU A 230 19.21 25.40 19.86
C LEU A 230 19.49 26.87 20.15
N GLU A 231 19.59 27.66 19.10
CA GLU A 231 19.75 29.12 19.15
C GLU A 231 18.44 29.80 18.73
N ASP A 232 17.99 30.80 19.48
CA ASP A 232 16.80 31.63 19.18
C ASP A 232 17.04 33.07 19.63
N THR A 233 16.15 33.99 19.25
CA THR A 233 16.11 35.35 19.79
C THR A 233 14.75 35.68 20.39
N ILE A 234 14.74 36.43 21.47
CA ILE A 234 13.53 36.85 22.17
C ILE A 234 13.60 38.33 22.54
N GLU A 235 12.46 39.01 22.45
CA GLU A 235 12.36 40.44 22.73
C GLU A 235 11.34 40.70 23.83
N VAL A 236 11.73 41.49 24.82
CA VAL A 236 10.85 42.06 25.85
C VAL A 236 10.46 43.46 25.40
N THR A 237 9.19 43.65 25.07
CA THR A 237 8.67 44.92 24.55
C THR A 237 7.50 45.42 25.37
N SER A 238 7.12 46.68 25.22
CA SER A 238 5.93 47.27 25.85
C SER A 238 4.63 46.55 25.47
N GLN A 239 4.55 45.99 24.25
CA GLN A 239 3.39 45.20 23.80
C GLN A 239 3.44 43.74 24.29
N ARG A 240 4.64 43.21 24.52
CA ARG A 240 4.85 41.82 24.98
C ARG A 240 5.89 41.78 26.10
N PRO A 241 5.53 42.22 27.32
CA PRO A 241 6.47 42.27 28.43
C PRO A 241 6.85 40.88 28.95
N ASN A 242 6.00 39.87 28.75
CA ASN A 242 6.23 38.52 29.28
C ASN A 242 6.22 37.44 28.18
N PRO A 243 7.25 37.37 27.31
CA PRO A 243 7.27 36.39 26.24
C PRO A 243 7.62 34.97 26.76
N THR A 244 6.97 33.95 26.21
CA THR A 244 7.21 32.54 26.51
C THR A 244 7.77 31.79 25.30
N ARG A 245 8.68 30.84 25.54
CA ARG A 245 9.24 29.90 24.56
C ARG A 245 9.15 28.46 25.04
N ASN A 246 8.84 27.54 24.13
CA ASN A 246 8.78 26.11 24.40
C ASN A 246 9.61 25.39 23.33
N TYR A 247 10.78 24.87 23.72
CA TYR A 247 11.71 24.21 22.80
C TYR A 247 11.56 22.68 22.84
N ASN A 248 11.75 22.02 21.70
CA ASN A 248 11.81 20.56 21.61
C ASN A 248 13.18 20.14 21.07
N LEU A 249 14.07 19.72 21.97
CA LEU A 249 15.45 19.42 21.65
C LEU A 249 15.57 18.04 21.01
N GLN A 250 16.31 17.93 19.91
CA GLN A 250 16.53 16.68 19.19
C GLN A 250 17.81 15.98 19.65
N PRO A 251 17.89 14.64 19.69
CA PRO A 251 19.14 13.93 19.98
C PRO A 251 20.21 14.18 18.94
N LEU A 252 21.46 14.30 19.40
CA LEU A 252 22.62 14.25 18.50
C LEU A 252 22.61 12.94 17.73
N GLN A 253 23.00 12.96 16.46
CA GLN A 253 22.95 11.78 15.59
C GLN A 253 24.35 11.19 15.36
N ALA A 254 24.40 9.86 15.25
CA ALA A 254 25.53 9.06 14.76
C ALA A 254 25.07 8.22 13.55
N GLN A 255 25.98 7.55 12.86
CA GLN A 255 25.65 6.70 11.71
C GLN A 255 26.20 5.29 11.88
N ILE A 256 25.39 4.30 11.51
CA ILE A 256 25.82 2.92 11.32
C ILE A 256 25.86 2.58 9.84
N THR A 257 26.82 1.75 9.45
CA THR A 257 26.86 1.06 8.16
C THR A 257 27.01 -0.43 8.42
N VAL A 258 26.08 -1.24 7.91
CA VAL A 258 25.97 -2.66 8.21
C VAL A 258 26.20 -3.48 6.95
N SER A 259 27.16 -4.39 7.03
CA SER A 259 27.37 -5.45 6.04
C SER A 259 26.78 -6.76 6.55
N THR A 260 26.12 -7.51 5.67
CA THR A 260 25.44 -8.75 6.03
C THR A 260 25.82 -9.89 5.09
N ASP A 261 26.02 -11.07 5.66
CA ASP A 261 26.17 -12.32 4.92
C ASP A 261 25.39 -13.41 5.66
N PRO A 262 24.40 -14.06 5.05
CA PRO A 262 23.86 -13.81 3.71
C PRO A 262 23.00 -12.54 3.61
N GLN A 263 22.84 -12.01 2.40
CA GLN A 263 21.98 -10.86 2.08
C GLN A 263 20.47 -11.19 2.11
N GLY A 264 19.60 -10.18 2.18
CA GLY A 264 18.14 -10.31 2.05
C GLY A 264 17.38 -10.74 3.31
N GLY A 265 18.00 -10.63 4.48
CA GLY A 265 17.33 -10.75 5.79
C GLY A 265 16.74 -9.42 6.28
N VAL A 266 16.26 -9.41 7.52
CA VAL A 266 15.71 -8.24 8.20
C VAL A 266 16.76 -7.68 9.15
N LEU A 267 17.16 -6.43 8.92
CA LEU A 267 18.00 -5.65 9.82
C LEU A 267 17.12 -4.76 10.68
N THR A 268 17.36 -4.77 12.00
CA THR A 268 16.64 -3.91 12.94
C THR A 268 17.59 -3.18 13.87
N VAL A 269 17.20 -1.96 14.27
CA VAL A 269 17.79 -1.23 15.38
C VAL A 269 16.71 -1.03 16.43
N ASN A 270 16.94 -1.51 17.66
CA ASN A 270 15.97 -1.48 18.75
C ASN A 270 14.59 -2.07 18.33
N ASN A 271 14.63 -3.21 17.64
CA ASN A 271 13.46 -3.93 17.08
C ASN A 271 12.67 -3.18 16.00
N LYS A 272 13.18 -2.06 15.46
CA LYS A 272 12.58 -1.36 14.32
C LYS A 272 13.37 -1.67 13.04
N PRO A 273 12.72 -2.10 11.95
CA PRO A 273 13.38 -2.31 10.66
C PRO A 273 14.16 -1.08 10.21
N THR A 274 15.34 -1.30 9.63
CA THR A 274 16.20 -0.22 9.16
C THR A 274 17.04 -0.65 7.96
N ASP A 275 17.54 0.34 7.22
CA ASP A 275 18.45 0.10 6.10
C ASP A 275 19.88 -0.22 6.57
N THR A 276 20.71 -0.72 5.66
CA THR A 276 22.13 -1.01 5.93
C THR A 276 22.94 0.24 6.23
N ARG A 277 22.43 1.44 5.92
CA ARG A 277 23.05 2.71 6.31
C ARG A 277 22.00 3.60 6.96
N SER A 278 22.11 3.78 8.28
CA SER A 278 21.09 4.46 9.07
C SER A 278 21.67 5.36 10.14
N ARG A 279 20.92 6.41 10.50
CA ARG A 279 21.24 7.26 11.64
C ARG A 279 20.66 6.69 12.92
N VAL A 280 21.39 6.84 14.02
CA VAL A 280 20.97 6.42 15.35
C VAL A 280 21.31 7.53 16.35
N ASP A 281 20.57 7.58 17.45
CA ASP A 281 20.80 8.57 18.49
C ASP A 281 22.18 8.35 19.15
N ALA A 282 22.99 9.40 19.20
CA ALA A 282 24.30 9.35 19.82
C ALA A 282 24.19 9.26 21.35
N ASN A 283 25.21 8.69 21.98
CA ASN A 283 25.33 8.47 23.42
C ASN A 283 24.23 7.60 24.05
N THR A 284 23.38 6.96 23.25
CA THR A 284 22.40 5.98 23.72
C THR A 284 22.74 4.56 23.28
N PRO A 285 22.45 3.53 24.09
CA PRO A 285 22.66 2.15 23.70
C PRO A 285 21.61 1.70 22.67
N HIS A 286 22.08 1.09 21.59
CA HIS A 286 21.26 0.47 20.55
C HIS A 286 21.56 -1.01 20.43
N ILE A 287 20.53 -1.82 20.16
CA ILE A 287 20.66 -3.21 19.76
C ILE A 287 20.45 -3.28 18.26
N VAL A 288 21.50 -3.63 17.52
CA VAL A 288 21.43 -3.91 16.09
C VAL A 288 21.31 -5.42 15.93
N LYS A 289 20.22 -5.88 15.32
CA LYS A 289 19.94 -7.31 15.12
C LYS A 289 19.75 -7.58 13.64
N TYR A 290 20.35 -8.66 13.16
CA TYR A 290 20.12 -9.19 11.82
C TYR A 290 19.57 -10.61 11.90
N GLU A 291 18.49 -10.86 11.18
CA GLU A 291 17.80 -12.15 11.15
C GLU A 291 17.40 -12.53 9.72
N LYS A 292 17.48 -13.82 9.40
CA LYS A 292 17.05 -14.36 8.12
C LYS A 292 16.52 -15.77 8.32
N THR A 293 15.39 -16.10 7.70
CA THR A 293 14.79 -17.44 7.79
C THR A 293 15.78 -18.51 7.32
N GLY A 294 15.90 -19.60 8.09
CA GLY A 294 16.87 -20.66 7.84
C GLY A 294 18.28 -20.38 8.37
N PHE A 295 18.49 -19.27 9.08
CA PHE A 295 19.76 -18.87 9.68
C PHE A 295 19.59 -18.48 11.15
N ILE A 296 20.66 -18.68 11.94
CA ILE A 296 20.72 -18.29 13.34
C ILE A 296 20.89 -16.76 13.42
N SER A 297 19.92 -16.06 14.01
CA SER A 297 19.98 -14.59 14.15
C SER A 297 21.15 -14.13 15.03
N GLN A 298 21.74 -12.99 14.71
CA GLN A 298 22.81 -12.36 15.49
C GLN A 298 22.41 -10.95 15.96
N SER A 299 22.98 -10.50 17.06
CA SER A 299 22.73 -9.16 17.62
C SER A 299 24.01 -8.57 18.21
N GLN A 300 24.17 -7.26 18.06
CA GLN A 300 25.28 -6.49 18.63
C GLN A 300 24.71 -5.27 19.37
N ARG A 301 25.22 -5.01 20.57
CA ARG A 301 24.88 -3.81 21.35
C ARG A 301 25.96 -2.75 21.13
N ILE A 302 25.56 -1.54 20.73
CA ILE A 302 26.46 -0.43 20.43
C ILE A 302 26.03 0.83 21.18
N THR A 303 26.98 1.73 21.44
CA THR A 303 26.74 3.12 21.88
C THR A 303 27.75 3.97 21.12
N LEU A 304 27.30 4.99 20.38
CA LEU A 304 28.13 5.76 19.47
C LEU A 304 28.28 7.21 19.94
N ALA A 305 29.43 7.82 19.71
CA ALA A 305 29.62 9.25 19.94
C ALA A 305 28.92 10.10 18.85
N PRO A 306 28.58 11.38 19.12
CA PRO A 306 28.00 12.27 18.12
C PRO A 306 28.86 12.36 16.85
N GLY A 307 28.22 12.19 15.68
CA GLY A 307 28.90 12.20 14.38
C GLY A 307 29.77 10.97 14.08
N GLU A 308 29.86 9.98 14.97
CA GLU A 308 30.61 8.75 14.73
C GLU A 308 29.96 7.92 13.62
N ASN A 309 30.79 7.39 12.72
CA ASN A 309 30.39 6.43 11.69
C ASN A 309 30.91 5.04 12.07
N LYS A 310 30.02 4.11 12.45
CA LYS A 310 30.40 2.75 12.84
C LYS A 310 30.05 1.71 11.79
N ALA A 311 31.03 0.92 11.36
CA ALA A 311 30.80 -0.25 10.53
C ALA A 311 30.51 -1.49 11.39
N LEU A 312 29.46 -2.24 11.05
CA LEU A 312 29.08 -3.51 11.69
C LEU A 312 28.98 -4.61 10.63
N THR A 313 29.31 -5.84 11.02
CA THR A 313 29.22 -7.01 10.14
C THR A 313 28.45 -8.12 10.83
N PHE A 314 27.47 -8.71 10.14
CA PHE A 314 26.71 -9.88 10.58
C PHE A 314 26.91 -11.03 9.60
N ASN A 315 27.48 -12.13 10.08
CA ASN A 315 27.74 -13.34 9.30
C ASN A 315 26.91 -14.48 9.91
N LEU A 316 25.67 -14.66 9.43
CA LEU A 316 24.75 -15.66 9.99
C LEU A 316 25.13 -17.05 9.51
N GLN A 317 25.05 -18.02 10.42
CA GLN A 317 25.24 -19.43 10.11
C GLN A 317 23.88 -20.09 9.85
N GLU A 318 23.84 -21.09 8.97
CA GLU A 318 22.61 -21.84 8.70
C GLU A 318 22.08 -22.51 9.99
N GLU A 319 20.79 -22.37 10.24
CA GLU A 319 20.12 -23.20 11.24
C GLU A 319 19.77 -24.54 10.58
N ARG A 320 20.20 -25.67 11.17
CA ARG A 320 19.98 -27.01 10.61
C ARG A 320 19.31 -27.92 11.63
N GLY A 321 18.36 -28.74 11.15
CA GLY A 321 17.58 -29.67 11.95
C GLY A 321 17.65 -31.11 11.44
N GLN A 322 17.53 -32.08 12.35
CA GLN A 322 17.48 -33.50 12.01
C GLN A 322 16.10 -33.90 11.47
N VAL A 323 16.08 -34.75 10.45
CA VAL A 323 14.88 -35.29 9.82
C VAL A 323 15.01 -36.80 9.71
N ASN A 324 14.06 -37.51 10.31
CA ASN A 324 13.97 -38.96 10.31
C ASN A 324 12.87 -39.39 9.34
N ILE A 325 13.26 -40.03 8.25
CA ILE A 325 12.40 -40.38 7.12
C ILE A 325 12.17 -41.89 7.12
N SER A 326 10.91 -42.32 7.14
CA SER A 326 10.53 -43.74 7.08
C SER A 326 9.33 -43.96 6.15
N ALA A 327 9.08 -45.21 5.79
CA ALA A 327 7.91 -45.59 5.00
C ALA A 327 7.45 -47.01 5.39
N SER A 328 6.18 -47.35 5.09
CA SER A 328 5.62 -48.68 5.36
C SER A 328 6.32 -49.79 4.55
N LEU A 329 6.86 -49.45 3.38
CA LEU A 329 7.71 -50.29 2.53
C LEU A 329 8.91 -49.46 2.07
N SER A 330 10.05 -50.09 1.82
CA SER A 330 11.26 -49.39 1.33
C SER A 330 10.96 -48.57 0.08
N ALA A 331 11.20 -47.26 0.12
CA ALA A 331 10.94 -46.34 -0.98
C ALA A 331 12.16 -45.45 -1.24
N LYS A 332 12.39 -45.07 -2.50
CA LYS A 332 13.36 -44.03 -2.86
C LYS A 332 12.87 -42.69 -2.32
N VAL A 333 13.78 -41.91 -1.74
CA VAL A 333 13.50 -40.62 -1.12
C VAL A 333 14.19 -39.51 -1.92
N PHE A 334 13.42 -38.49 -2.27
CA PHE A 334 13.91 -37.26 -2.89
C PHE A 334 13.63 -36.08 -1.98
N ILE A 335 14.63 -35.23 -1.78
CA ILE A 335 14.50 -33.95 -1.07
C ILE A 335 14.64 -32.84 -2.11
N ASP A 336 13.59 -32.04 -2.30
CA ASP A 336 13.52 -30.97 -3.30
C ASP A 336 13.93 -31.44 -4.70
N GLY A 337 13.41 -32.62 -5.09
CA GLY A 337 13.69 -33.25 -6.37
C GLY A 337 15.04 -33.98 -6.47
N SER A 338 15.93 -33.83 -5.49
CA SER A 338 17.23 -34.51 -5.47
C SER A 338 17.17 -35.84 -4.73
N SER A 339 17.58 -36.94 -5.37
CA SER A 339 17.63 -38.27 -4.74
C SER A 339 18.59 -38.30 -3.55
N LYS A 340 18.14 -38.83 -2.40
CA LYS A 340 18.92 -38.94 -1.16
C LYS A 340 19.11 -40.38 -0.66
N GLY A 341 18.51 -41.38 -1.32
CA GLY A 341 18.64 -42.79 -0.96
C GLY A 341 17.29 -43.48 -0.79
N GLN A 342 17.23 -44.50 0.08
CA GLN A 342 16.01 -45.25 0.39
C GLN A 342 15.69 -45.19 1.89
N THR A 343 14.42 -45.35 2.25
CA THR A 343 13.99 -45.43 3.65
C THR A 343 14.43 -46.72 4.35
N PRO A 344 14.73 -46.70 5.68
CA PRO A 344 14.76 -45.54 6.56
C PRO A 344 16.01 -44.68 6.34
N LEU A 345 15.87 -43.36 6.47
CA LEU A 345 16.95 -42.39 6.20
C LEU A 345 16.91 -41.26 7.23
N ASN A 346 18.07 -40.90 7.79
CA ASN A 346 18.22 -39.72 8.65
C ASN A 346 19.05 -38.66 7.92
N LEU A 347 18.54 -37.44 7.84
CA LEU A 347 19.20 -36.31 7.19
C LEU A 347 19.29 -35.11 8.14
N THR A 348 20.28 -34.26 7.94
CA THR A 348 20.34 -32.93 8.54
C THR A 348 20.08 -31.92 7.43
N LEU A 349 18.95 -31.23 7.52
CA LEU A 349 18.50 -30.27 6.52
C LEU A 349 18.46 -28.86 7.13
N GLN A 350 18.55 -27.84 6.28
CA GLN A 350 18.39 -26.46 6.74
C GLN A 350 16.98 -26.26 7.30
N ALA A 351 16.81 -25.32 8.23
CA ALA A 351 15.52 -24.97 8.82
C ALA A 351 14.64 -24.15 7.85
N LEU A 352 14.46 -24.68 6.63
CA LEU A 352 13.61 -24.15 5.58
C LEU A 352 12.55 -25.19 5.20
N PRO A 353 11.43 -24.79 4.57
CA PRO A 353 10.49 -25.74 4.01
C PRO A 353 11.17 -26.60 2.94
N HIS A 354 11.12 -27.91 3.11
CA HIS A 354 11.62 -28.92 2.19
C HIS A 354 10.51 -29.87 1.78
N THR A 355 10.53 -30.28 0.51
CA THR A 355 9.63 -31.31 -0.03
C THR A 355 10.31 -32.67 0.03
N VAL A 356 9.62 -33.65 0.62
CA VAL A 356 10.05 -35.04 0.71
C VAL A 356 9.14 -35.89 -0.16
N THR A 357 9.69 -36.45 -1.23
CA THR A 357 8.95 -37.33 -2.14
C THR A 357 9.43 -38.77 -1.96
N PHE A 358 8.47 -39.68 -1.81
CA PHE A 358 8.64 -41.11 -1.66
C PHE A 358 8.18 -41.81 -2.93
N GLU A 359 9.04 -42.62 -3.54
CA GLU A 359 8.72 -43.35 -4.76
C GLU A 359 9.08 -44.85 -4.66
N ARG A 360 8.17 -45.70 -5.13
CA ARG A 360 8.37 -47.15 -5.24
C ARG A 360 7.60 -47.68 -6.44
N GLU A 361 8.24 -48.53 -7.24
CA GLU A 361 7.62 -49.14 -8.43
C GLU A 361 6.35 -49.92 -8.06
N GLY A 362 5.26 -49.68 -8.78
CA GLY A 362 3.94 -50.28 -8.51
C GLY A 362 3.10 -49.57 -7.44
N TYR A 363 3.61 -48.51 -6.81
CA TYR A 363 2.93 -47.75 -5.75
C TYR A 363 2.76 -46.28 -6.15
N ARG A 364 1.76 -45.61 -5.56
CA ARG A 364 1.55 -44.18 -5.74
C ARG A 364 2.65 -43.41 -5.02
N SER A 365 3.30 -42.47 -5.73
CA SER A 365 4.26 -41.55 -5.11
C SER A 365 3.58 -40.67 -4.05
N VAL A 366 4.26 -40.46 -2.92
CA VAL A 366 3.77 -39.64 -1.81
C VAL A 366 4.71 -38.45 -1.65
N THR A 367 4.18 -37.23 -1.63
CA THR A 367 4.97 -36.02 -1.37
C THR A 367 4.47 -35.34 -0.10
N LYS A 368 5.38 -34.96 0.79
CA LYS A 368 5.11 -34.25 2.04
C LYS A 368 6.03 -33.06 2.20
N THR A 369 5.53 -31.95 2.74
CA THR A 369 6.36 -30.79 3.10
C THR A 369 6.71 -30.84 4.57
N ILE A 370 7.98 -30.57 4.90
CA ILE A 370 8.49 -30.48 6.27
C ILE A 370 9.29 -29.20 6.44
N THR A 371 9.35 -28.68 7.67
CA THR A 371 10.27 -27.58 8.02
C THR A 371 11.11 -28.05 9.21
N PRO A 372 12.39 -28.41 9.01
CA PRO A 372 13.30 -28.82 10.08
C PRO A 372 13.54 -27.69 11.08
N SER A 373 13.94 -28.05 12.29
CA SER A 373 14.35 -27.12 13.34
C SER A 373 15.55 -27.68 14.09
N ALA A 374 16.47 -26.83 14.54
CA ALA A 374 17.60 -27.26 15.36
C ALA A 374 17.16 -27.83 16.72
N ASN A 375 15.99 -27.42 17.24
CA ASN A 375 15.54 -27.76 18.58
C ASN A 375 14.91 -29.16 18.68
N LYS A 376 14.35 -29.70 17.58
CA LYS A 376 13.61 -30.97 17.61
C LYS A 376 13.70 -31.71 16.27
N PRO A 377 14.05 -33.01 16.27
CA PRO A 377 14.02 -33.83 15.07
C PRO A 377 12.60 -33.94 14.49
N VAL A 378 12.46 -33.70 13.19
CA VAL A 378 11.21 -33.89 12.45
C VAL A 378 11.12 -35.34 12.01
N LYS A 379 9.99 -36.00 12.26
CA LYS A 379 9.72 -37.35 11.78
C LYS A 379 8.73 -37.29 10.62
N VAL A 380 9.08 -37.88 9.49
CA VAL A 380 8.19 -37.99 8.33
C VAL A 380 8.06 -39.46 7.94
N HIS A 381 6.82 -39.91 7.82
CA HIS A 381 6.46 -41.28 7.46
C HIS A 381 5.54 -41.30 6.26
N ALA A 382 5.69 -42.23 5.32
CA ALA A 382 4.77 -42.44 4.21
C ALA A 382 4.25 -43.88 4.14
N ASP A 383 2.94 -44.03 4.00
CA ASP A 383 2.33 -45.32 3.65
C ASP A 383 2.42 -45.51 2.14
N MET A 384 3.21 -46.49 1.70
CA MET A 384 3.28 -46.86 0.29
C MET A 384 2.06 -47.71 -0.06
N LEU A 385 1.10 -47.12 -0.78
CA LEU A 385 -0.12 -47.77 -1.23
C LEU A 385 -0.16 -47.85 -2.76
N THR A 386 -0.78 -48.91 -3.27
CA THR A 386 -1.13 -48.96 -4.70
C THR A 386 -2.14 -47.84 -5.03
N GLU A 387 -2.24 -47.47 -6.30
CA GLU A 387 -3.20 -46.45 -6.76
C GLU A 387 -4.64 -46.77 -6.31
N PHE A 388 -5.02 -48.05 -6.42
CA PHE A 388 -6.33 -48.55 -6.02
C PHE A 388 -6.58 -48.39 -4.51
N GLU A 389 -5.65 -48.85 -3.67
CA GLU A 389 -5.80 -48.78 -2.21
C GLU A 389 -5.82 -47.34 -1.69
N ALA A 390 -5.02 -46.46 -2.30
CA ALA A 390 -5.00 -45.04 -1.96
C ALA A 390 -6.34 -44.36 -2.30
N ARG A 391 -6.92 -44.60 -3.49
CA ARG A 391 -8.26 -44.09 -3.84
C ARG A 391 -9.36 -44.63 -2.94
N ARG A 392 -9.28 -45.92 -2.58
CA ARG A 392 -10.23 -46.56 -1.66
C ARG A 392 -10.20 -45.86 -0.31
N ARG A 393 -9.01 -45.61 0.24
CA ARG A 393 -8.83 -44.90 1.51
C ARG A 393 -9.33 -43.45 1.45
N GLU A 394 -9.20 -42.80 0.30
CA GLU A 394 -9.65 -41.43 0.04
C GLU A 394 -11.15 -41.31 -0.29
N GLY A 395 -11.88 -42.42 -0.46
CA GLY A 395 -13.29 -42.41 -0.86
C GLY A 395 -13.54 -41.91 -2.29
N LYS A 396 -12.53 -41.97 -3.17
CA LYS A 396 -12.63 -41.53 -4.57
C LYS A 396 -13.15 -42.64 -5.49
N PRO A 397 -13.75 -42.33 -6.66
CA PRO A 397 -14.15 -43.32 -7.65
C PRO A 397 -12.98 -44.23 -8.02
N LEU A 398 -13.19 -45.54 -7.89
CA LEU A 398 -12.18 -46.55 -8.13
C LEU A 398 -12.11 -46.83 -9.63
N PHE A 399 -11.23 -46.09 -10.30
CA PHE A 399 -10.62 -46.56 -11.54
C PHE A 399 -9.57 -47.57 -11.13
N ALA A 400 -9.81 -48.83 -11.49
CA ALA A 400 -9.01 -49.90 -10.93
C ALA A 400 -7.64 -50.04 -11.62
N ASN A 401 -7.45 -49.40 -12.78
CA ASN A 401 -6.29 -49.67 -13.61
C ASN A 401 -5.78 -48.49 -14.44
N THR A 402 -4.62 -48.70 -15.07
CA THR A 402 -4.00 -47.81 -16.07
C THR A 402 -4.86 -47.59 -17.32
N LEU A 403 -5.92 -48.38 -17.51
CA LEU A 403 -6.81 -48.34 -18.69
C LEU A 403 -8.16 -47.63 -18.44
N GLY A 404 -8.37 -47.10 -17.24
CA GLY A 404 -9.62 -46.41 -16.88
C GLY A 404 -10.85 -47.31 -16.72
N ILE A 405 -10.70 -48.61 -16.46
CA ILE A 405 -11.81 -49.51 -16.16
C ILE A 405 -12.42 -49.12 -14.81
N GLN A 406 -13.72 -48.80 -14.83
CA GLN A 406 -14.50 -48.49 -13.63
C GLN A 406 -15.07 -49.77 -13.03
N LEU A 407 -14.84 -49.99 -11.73
CA LEU A 407 -15.45 -51.08 -10.98
C LEU A 407 -16.37 -50.55 -9.88
N SER A 408 -17.44 -51.28 -9.59
CA SER A 408 -18.32 -51.02 -8.45
C SER A 408 -18.29 -52.18 -7.45
N LEU A 409 -18.29 -51.85 -6.16
CA LEU A 409 -18.35 -52.83 -5.09
C LEU A 409 -19.73 -53.45 -5.02
N VAL A 410 -19.76 -54.76 -5.11
CA VAL A 410 -20.93 -55.58 -4.83
C VAL A 410 -20.75 -56.17 -3.44
N THR A 411 -21.73 -55.94 -2.58
CA THR A 411 -21.88 -56.64 -1.29
C THR A 411 -23.00 -57.65 -1.45
N PRO A 412 -22.70 -58.83 -2.01
CA PRO A 412 -23.73 -59.79 -2.36
C PRO A 412 -24.38 -60.38 -1.10
N LYS A 413 -25.65 -60.76 -1.25
CA LYS A 413 -26.43 -61.49 -0.25
C LYS A 413 -26.78 -62.85 -0.82
N ALA A 414 -27.11 -63.79 0.06
CA ALA A 414 -27.64 -65.07 -0.39
C ALA A 414 -28.87 -64.86 -1.28
N PHE A 415 -28.95 -65.59 -2.38
CA PHE A 415 -30.07 -65.53 -3.31
C PHE A 415 -30.26 -66.87 -4.02
N THR A 416 -31.47 -67.06 -4.55
CA THR A 416 -31.76 -68.20 -5.42
C THR A 416 -31.47 -67.83 -6.87
N MET A 417 -30.40 -68.38 -7.41
CA MET A 417 -30.01 -68.31 -8.81
C MET A 417 -30.90 -69.25 -9.65
N GLY A 418 -31.13 -68.94 -10.93
CA GLY A 418 -32.02 -69.66 -11.82
C GLY A 418 -33.45 -69.12 -11.80
N SER A 419 -34.39 -69.83 -12.42
CA SER A 419 -35.80 -69.42 -12.55
C SER A 419 -36.76 -70.49 -12.02
N PRO A 420 -37.86 -70.10 -11.36
CA PRO A 420 -38.79 -71.07 -10.79
C PRO A 420 -39.55 -71.87 -11.85
N ALA A 421 -40.01 -73.06 -11.44
CA ALA A 421 -41.08 -73.88 -12.01
C ALA A 421 -41.94 -73.23 -13.10
N ASN A 422 -42.61 -72.17 -12.65
CA ASN A 422 -43.72 -71.50 -13.29
C ASN A 422 -43.35 -70.13 -13.87
N GLU A 423 -42.07 -69.75 -13.93
CA GLU A 423 -41.67 -68.50 -14.56
C GLU A 423 -41.98 -68.54 -16.06
N LYS A 424 -42.75 -67.56 -16.53
CA LYS A 424 -43.11 -67.46 -17.94
C LYS A 424 -41.85 -67.36 -18.80
N GLU A 425 -41.85 -68.05 -19.95
CA GLU A 425 -40.72 -68.12 -20.89
C GLU A 425 -39.43 -68.79 -20.37
N ARG A 426 -39.49 -69.50 -19.23
CA ARG A 426 -38.36 -70.26 -18.68
C ARG A 426 -37.78 -71.30 -19.64
N GLN A 427 -36.45 -71.45 -19.62
CA GLN A 427 -35.75 -72.55 -20.28
C GLN A 427 -35.44 -73.70 -19.31
N ARG A 428 -35.29 -74.92 -19.86
CA ARG A 428 -35.11 -76.15 -19.07
C ARG A 428 -33.80 -76.19 -18.27
N ASN A 429 -32.78 -75.46 -18.70
CA ASN A 429 -31.44 -75.43 -18.11
C ASN A 429 -31.27 -74.40 -16.97
N GLU A 430 -32.36 -73.71 -16.58
CA GLU A 430 -32.37 -72.64 -15.57
C GLU A 430 -32.85 -73.15 -14.21
N THR A 431 -32.35 -74.30 -13.76
CA THR A 431 -32.71 -74.90 -12.47
C THR A 431 -32.29 -74.02 -11.30
N GLN A 432 -33.19 -73.84 -10.34
CA GLN A 432 -32.94 -73.01 -9.15
C GLN A 432 -31.89 -73.60 -8.23
N ARG A 433 -31.04 -72.72 -7.66
CA ARG A 433 -29.98 -73.05 -6.71
C ARG A 433 -29.85 -71.94 -5.70
N ASP A 434 -29.74 -72.30 -4.43
CA ASP A 434 -29.41 -71.32 -3.40
C ASP A 434 -27.90 -71.10 -3.38
N VAL A 435 -27.49 -69.84 -3.53
CA VAL A 435 -26.09 -69.43 -3.50
C VAL A 435 -25.90 -68.45 -2.35
N SER A 436 -24.81 -68.63 -1.59
CA SER A 436 -24.36 -67.67 -0.58
C SER A 436 -22.97 -67.16 -0.90
N PHE A 437 -22.64 -65.98 -0.38
CA PHE A 437 -21.38 -65.29 -0.64
C PHE A 437 -20.75 -64.90 0.69
N SER A 438 -19.49 -65.26 0.90
CA SER A 438 -18.71 -64.83 2.06
C SER A 438 -17.87 -63.59 1.77
N ARG A 439 -17.58 -63.32 0.48
CA ARG A 439 -16.71 -62.25 0.03
C ARG A 439 -17.47 -61.18 -0.74
N LYS A 440 -17.06 -59.93 -0.52
CA LYS A 440 -17.41 -58.82 -1.42
C LYS A 440 -16.52 -58.88 -2.65
N PHE A 441 -17.04 -58.41 -3.77
CA PHE A 441 -16.29 -58.35 -5.02
C PHE A 441 -16.55 -57.03 -5.74
N TRP A 442 -15.55 -56.59 -6.48
CA TRP A 442 -15.65 -55.52 -7.45
C TRP A 442 -15.97 -56.13 -8.81
N MET A 443 -16.86 -55.50 -9.58
CA MET A 443 -17.14 -55.90 -10.96
C MET A 443 -17.12 -54.66 -11.85
N SER A 444 -16.71 -54.80 -13.11
CA SER A 444 -16.68 -53.69 -14.04
C SER A 444 -18.10 -53.22 -14.36
N ASN A 445 -18.27 -51.90 -14.35
CA ASN A 445 -19.56 -51.25 -14.60
C ASN A 445 -20.06 -51.56 -16.02
N HIS A 446 -19.13 -51.76 -16.95
CA HIS A 446 -19.34 -52.02 -18.36
C HIS A 446 -18.64 -53.32 -18.77
N GLU A 447 -19.01 -53.86 -19.93
CA GLU A 447 -18.20 -54.83 -20.66
C GLU A 447 -16.84 -54.21 -21.01
N ILE A 448 -15.84 -55.08 -21.20
CA ILE A 448 -14.52 -54.64 -21.62
C ILE A 448 -14.60 -54.08 -23.04
N THR A 449 -14.04 -52.89 -23.24
CA THR A 449 -14.05 -52.26 -24.56
C THR A 449 -12.94 -52.76 -25.46
N GLN A 450 -13.12 -52.61 -26.76
CA GLN A 450 -12.06 -52.85 -27.75
C GLN A 450 -10.79 -52.06 -27.42
N ALA A 451 -10.90 -50.81 -26.94
CA ALA A 451 -9.74 -50.02 -26.53
C ALA A 451 -8.99 -50.62 -25.34
N GLN A 452 -9.72 -51.07 -24.32
CA GLN A 452 -9.14 -51.70 -23.13
C GLN A 452 -8.46 -53.01 -23.50
N PHE A 453 -9.10 -53.83 -24.32
CA PHE A 453 -8.55 -55.11 -24.78
C PHE A 453 -7.34 -54.94 -25.71
N ALA A 454 -7.31 -53.92 -26.57
CA ALA A 454 -6.17 -53.64 -27.45
C ALA A 454 -4.87 -53.37 -26.67
N ALA A 455 -4.97 -52.79 -25.47
CA ALA A 455 -3.83 -52.53 -24.61
C ALA A 455 -3.14 -53.83 -24.15
N PHE A 456 -3.91 -54.93 -23.96
CA PHE A 456 -3.35 -56.26 -23.69
C PHE A 456 -2.52 -56.78 -24.88
N ALA A 457 -2.95 -56.49 -26.11
CA ALA A 457 -2.19 -56.80 -27.32
C ALA A 457 -1.05 -55.80 -27.63
N GLY A 458 -0.75 -54.87 -26.72
CA GLY A 458 0.29 -53.83 -26.92
C GLY A 458 -0.07 -52.77 -27.96
N LYS A 459 -1.35 -52.64 -28.33
CA LYS A 459 -1.84 -51.70 -29.35
C LYS A 459 -2.63 -50.55 -28.69
N GLY A 460 -2.48 -49.34 -29.22
CA GLY A 460 -3.33 -48.21 -28.85
C GLY A 460 -4.64 -48.24 -29.63
N ALA A 461 -5.78 -48.07 -28.95
CA ALA A 461 -7.09 -47.91 -29.58
C ALA A 461 -7.98 -46.97 -28.75
N SER A 462 -9.00 -46.38 -29.38
CA SER A 462 -9.90 -45.37 -28.78
C SER A 462 -11.39 -45.74 -28.84
N SER A 463 -11.72 -46.99 -29.21
CA SER A 463 -13.10 -47.47 -29.33
C SER A 463 -13.77 -47.74 -27.98
N LYS A 464 -15.02 -47.28 -27.84
CA LYS A 464 -15.92 -47.55 -26.70
C LYS A 464 -16.87 -48.73 -26.94
N LEU A 465 -16.78 -49.39 -28.10
CA LEU A 465 -17.57 -50.60 -28.36
C LEU A 465 -17.05 -51.74 -27.49
N PRO A 466 -17.93 -52.65 -27.02
CA PRO A 466 -17.50 -53.85 -26.32
C PRO A 466 -16.63 -54.71 -27.25
N ILE A 467 -15.59 -55.34 -26.69
CA ILE A 467 -14.81 -56.34 -27.42
C ILE A 467 -15.65 -57.61 -27.59
N THR A 468 -15.71 -58.14 -28.80
CA THR A 468 -16.33 -59.43 -29.12
C THR A 468 -15.41 -60.26 -29.99
N ASN A 469 -15.85 -61.47 -30.34
CA ASN A 469 -15.05 -62.45 -31.08
C ASN A 469 -13.75 -62.83 -30.34
N VAL A 470 -13.83 -62.89 -29.01
CA VAL A 470 -12.76 -63.32 -28.10
C VAL A 470 -13.15 -64.63 -27.44
N SER A 471 -12.21 -65.57 -27.35
CA SER A 471 -12.46 -66.84 -26.67
C SER A 471 -12.51 -66.63 -25.16
N TRP A 472 -13.08 -67.59 -24.44
CA TRP A 472 -13.02 -67.58 -22.97
C TRP A 472 -11.58 -67.54 -22.46
N SER A 473 -10.66 -68.25 -23.12
CA SER A 473 -9.23 -68.25 -22.77
C SER A 473 -8.56 -66.90 -23.01
N ASP A 474 -8.94 -66.15 -24.05
CA ASP A 474 -8.44 -64.79 -24.29
C ASP A 474 -8.90 -63.83 -23.19
N ALA A 475 -10.17 -63.94 -22.78
CA ALA A 475 -10.72 -63.14 -21.69
C ALA A 475 -10.02 -63.44 -20.35
N VAL A 476 -9.72 -64.71 -20.08
CA VAL A 476 -8.89 -65.12 -18.93
C VAL A 476 -7.48 -64.54 -19.02
N ALA A 477 -6.81 -64.66 -20.17
CA ALA A 477 -5.47 -64.13 -20.37
C ALA A 477 -5.41 -62.60 -20.12
N PHE A 478 -6.42 -61.87 -20.59
CA PHE A 478 -6.57 -60.44 -20.30
C PHE A 478 -6.64 -60.15 -18.80
N THR A 479 -7.42 -60.92 -18.03
CA THR A 479 -7.55 -60.71 -16.58
C THR A 479 -6.26 -60.99 -15.81
N ASN A 480 -5.53 -62.04 -16.18
CA ASN A 480 -4.23 -62.34 -15.60
C ASN A 480 -3.19 -61.26 -15.94
N TRP A 481 -3.09 -60.86 -17.20
CA TRP A 481 -2.19 -59.79 -17.62
C TRP A 481 -2.47 -58.48 -16.87
N LEU A 482 -3.75 -58.12 -16.73
CA LEU A 482 -4.12 -56.91 -15.99
C LEU A 482 -3.73 -57.01 -14.51
N SER A 483 -3.86 -58.20 -13.92
CA SER A 483 -3.42 -58.46 -12.55
C SER A 483 -1.92 -58.25 -12.40
N GLU A 484 -1.11 -58.85 -13.27
CA GLU A 484 0.35 -58.72 -13.26
C GLU A 484 0.79 -57.27 -13.48
N LYS A 485 0.13 -56.56 -14.41
CA LYS A 485 0.43 -55.16 -14.70
C LYS A 485 0.21 -54.25 -13.49
N GLU A 486 -0.63 -54.67 -12.56
CA GLU A 486 -0.93 -53.98 -11.31
C GLU A 486 -0.25 -54.59 -10.07
N GLY A 487 0.64 -55.56 -10.27
CA GLY A 487 1.35 -56.22 -9.17
C GLY A 487 0.44 -57.09 -8.30
N LEU A 488 -0.68 -57.58 -8.85
CA LEU A 488 -1.60 -58.50 -8.18
C LEU A 488 -1.28 -59.94 -8.58
N THR A 489 -1.42 -60.87 -7.65
CA THR A 489 -1.37 -62.31 -7.95
C THR A 489 -2.49 -62.68 -8.93
N PRO A 490 -2.20 -63.32 -10.08
CA PRO A 490 -3.24 -63.77 -11.02
C PRO A 490 -4.25 -64.75 -10.39
N PHE A 491 -5.51 -64.70 -10.83
CA PHE A 491 -6.54 -65.61 -10.34
C PHE A 491 -6.48 -66.97 -11.03
N TYR A 492 -6.21 -67.00 -12.34
CA TYR A 492 -6.12 -68.24 -13.10
C TYR A 492 -4.67 -68.74 -13.14
N VAL A 493 -4.49 -70.04 -12.93
CA VAL A 493 -3.19 -70.70 -13.17
C VAL A 493 -3.18 -71.17 -14.61
N VAL A 494 -2.32 -70.58 -15.43
CA VAL A 494 -2.19 -70.88 -16.86
C VAL A 494 -0.87 -71.58 -17.11
N GLN A 495 -0.92 -72.76 -17.74
CA GLN A 495 0.25 -73.53 -18.16
C GLN A 495 0.09 -73.91 -19.62
N ASN A 496 1.13 -73.66 -20.44
CA ASN A 496 1.12 -73.94 -21.88
C ASN A 496 -0.13 -73.37 -22.61
N GLY A 497 -0.55 -72.16 -22.24
CA GLY A 497 -1.71 -71.49 -22.85
C GLY A 497 -3.07 -72.03 -22.43
N ARG A 498 -3.14 -72.95 -21.45
CA ARG A 498 -4.40 -73.50 -20.93
C ARG A 498 -4.57 -73.22 -19.44
N VAL A 499 -5.81 -72.98 -19.03
CA VAL A 499 -6.17 -72.84 -17.61
C VAL A 499 -6.12 -74.23 -16.97
N THR A 500 -5.20 -74.43 -16.03
CA THR A 500 -5.02 -75.70 -15.31
C THR A 500 -5.49 -75.62 -13.86
N GLY A 501 -5.78 -74.42 -13.35
CA GLY A 501 -6.29 -74.22 -12.00
C GLY A 501 -6.68 -72.78 -11.71
N ILE A 502 -7.06 -72.53 -10.46
CA ILE A 502 -7.40 -71.21 -9.93
C ILE A 502 -6.74 -71.02 -8.56
N ASP A 503 -6.35 -69.80 -8.24
CA ASP A 503 -6.00 -69.37 -6.90
C ASP A 503 -7.19 -68.64 -6.27
N LYS A 504 -7.94 -69.34 -5.42
CA LYS A 504 -9.10 -68.76 -4.73
C LYS A 504 -8.73 -67.64 -3.77
N THR A 505 -7.47 -67.57 -3.32
CA THR A 505 -7.00 -66.53 -2.41
C THR A 505 -6.59 -65.25 -3.13
N SER A 506 -6.39 -65.33 -4.45
CA SER A 506 -6.04 -64.19 -5.29
C SER A 506 -7.06 -63.06 -5.20
N LYS A 507 -6.54 -61.83 -5.21
CA LYS A 507 -7.30 -60.57 -5.38
C LYS A 507 -7.14 -59.99 -6.78
N GLY A 508 -6.52 -60.74 -7.70
CA GLY A 508 -6.38 -60.37 -9.10
C GLY A 508 -7.73 -60.33 -9.81
N TYR A 509 -7.71 -59.81 -11.03
CA TYR A 509 -8.86 -59.80 -11.92
C TYR A 509 -9.18 -61.20 -12.40
N ARG A 510 -10.46 -61.43 -12.66
CA ARG A 510 -11.04 -62.64 -13.21
C ARG A 510 -12.34 -62.34 -13.94
N LEU A 511 -12.92 -63.33 -14.59
CA LEU A 511 -14.31 -63.26 -15.01
C LEU A 511 -15.23 -63.36 -13.77
N PRO A 512 -16.40 -62.69 -13.76
CA PRO A 512 -17.40 -62.93 -12.73
C PRO A 512 -17.87 -64.39 -12.78
N THR A 513 -18.29 -64.96 -11.65
CA THR A 513 -18.99 -66.26 -11.70
C THR A 513 -20.39 -66.07 -12.25
N GLU A 514 -21.01 -67.14 -12.73
CA GLU A 514 -22.39 -67.11 -13.20
C GLU A 514 -23.34 -66.63 -12.08
N ALA A 515 -23.06 -67.06 -10.85
CA ALA A 515 -23.82 -66.64 -9.68
C ALA A 515 -23.62 -65.16 -9.35
N GLU A 516 -22.39 -64.63 -9.45
CA GLU A 516 -22.11 -63.20 -9.26
C GLU A 516 -22.79 -62.34 -10.32
N TRP A 517 -22.68 -62.76 -11.59
CA TRP A 517 -23.30 -62.06 -12.72
C TRP A 517 -24.83 -62.00 -12.55
N GLU A 518 -25.45 -63.16 -12.27
CA GLU A 518 -26.90 -63.24 -12.11
C GLU A 518 -27.38 -62.54 -10.84
N PHE A 519 -26.61 -62.55 -9.75
CA PHE A 519 -26.90 -61.75 -8.56
C PHE A 519 -26.98 -60.26 -8.92
N VAL A 520 -26.01 -59.75 -9.69
CA VAL A 520 -26.01 -58.35 -10.11
C VAL A 520 -27.22 -58.02 -10.98
N ALA A 521 -27.52 -58.89 -11.94
CA ALA A 521 -28.66 -58.74 -12.84
C ALA A 521 -30.00 -58.76 -12.10
N LYS A 522 -30.19 -59.66 -11.12
CA LYS A 522 -31.49 -59.93 -10.49
C LYS A 522 -31.73 -59.26 -9.15
N MET A 523 -30.69 -59.10 -8.34
CA MET A 523 -30.80 -58.86 -6.89
C MET A 523 -30.02 -57.67 -6.36
N ASN A 524 -28.92 -57.25 -7.02
CA ASN A 524 -28.10 -56.17 -6.51
C ASN A 524 -28.93 -54.89 -6.29
N ARG A 525 -28.88 -54.35 -5.08
CA ARG A 525 -29.69 -53.21 -4.60
C ARG A 525 -31.21 -53.34 -4.86
N ARG A 526 -31.73 -54.57 -4.86
CA ARG A 526 -33.16 -54.89 -4.94
C ARG A 526 -33.59 -55.66 -3.69
N ALA A 527 -34.86 -55.53 -3.32
CA ALA A 527 -35.44 -56.25 -2.18
C ALA A 527 -35.79 -57.71 -2.52
N SER A 528 -36.07 -58.00 -3.80
CA SER A 528 -36.44 -59.31 -4.30
C SER A 528 -35.91 -59.55 -5.73
N PRO A 529 -35.75 -60.81 -6.15
CA PRO A 529 -35.24 -61.14 -7.48
C PRO A 529 -36.20 -60.67 -8.57
N THR A 530 -35.64 -60.36 -9.74
CA THR A 530 -36.39 -59.91 -10.92
C THR A 530 -36.17 -60.83 -12.11
N ILE A 531 -37.15 -60.90 -13.02
CA ILE A 531 -37.11 -61.76 -14.23
C ILE A 531 -36.10 -61.19 -15.25
N PHE A 532 -36.17 -59.88 -15.48
CA PHE A 532 -35.25 -59.11 -16.33
C PHE A 532 -34.47 -58.13 -15.47
N VAL A 533 -33.35 -57.62 -15.98
CA VAL A 533 -32.53 -56.61 -15.28
C VAL A 533 -33.37 -55.38 -14.90
N TRP A 534 -34.32 -54.98 -15.76
CA TRP A 534 -35.20 -53.83 -15.50
C TRP A 534 -36.42 -54.14 -14.60
N GLY A 535 -36.69 -55.40 -14.28
CA GLY A 535 -37.83 -55.81 -13.45
C GLY A 535 -38.59 -57.02 -13.99
N ASN A 536 -39.88 -57.10 -13.65
CA ASN A 536 -40.73 -58.27 -13.97
C ASN A 536 -41.67 -58.03 -15.16
N GLN A 537 -41.50 -56.91 -15.87
CA GLN A 537 -42.39 -56.52 -16.96
C GLN A 537 -41.91 -57.12 -18.29
N PHE A 538 -42.77 -57.89 -18.95
CA PHE A 538 -42.50 -58.49 -20.27
C PHE A 538 -42.59 -57.49 -21.44
N ARG A 539 -42.90 -56.22 -21.15
CA ARG A 539 -42.91 -55.15 -22.14
C ARG A 539 -41.61 -54.35 -22.03
N LEU A 540 -40.91 -54.21 -23.15
CA LEU A 540 -39.74 -53.34 -23.25
C LEU A 540 -40.15 -51.87 -23.20
N ARG A 541 -39.35 -51.08 -22.50
CA ARG A 541 -39.43 -49.61 -22.55
C ARG A 541 -38.58 -49.13 -23.70
N ASP A 542 -38.85 -47.91 -24.17
CA ASP A 542 -37.99 -47.26 -25.16
C ASP A 542 -36.53 -47.22 -24.67
N LYS A 543 -35.59 -47.60 -25.53
CA LYS A 543 -34.15 -47.67 -25.25
C LYS A 543 -33.82 -48.38 -23.93
N GLN A 544 -34.42 -49.55 -23.71
CA GLN A 544 -34.15 -50.39 -22.55
C GLN A 544 -32.73 -50.98 -22.58
N GLY A 545 -32.31 -51.50 -23.74
CA GLY A 545 -31.02 -52.12 -23.99
C GLY A 545 -30.82 -52.36 -25.48
N ASN A 546 -29.63 -52.77 -25.90
CA ASN A 546 -29.36 -53.09 -27.32
C ASN A 546 -29.73 -54.55 -27.62
N PHE A 547 -30.66 -54.76 -28.55
CA PHE A 547 -31.25 -56.07 -28.88
C PHE A 547 -31.41 -56.23 -30.39
N ALA A 548 -31.81 -57.43 -30.84
CA ALA A 548 -32.25 -57.57 -32.23
C ALA A 548 -33.64 -56.96 -32.39
N ASP A 549 -33.70 -55.74 -32.91
CA ASP A 549 -34.88 -54.87 -32.92
C ASP A 549 -35.46 -54.69 -34.34
N ALA A 550 -36.34 -53.70 -34.53
CA ALA A 550 -36.98 -53.41 -35.82
C ALA A 550 -35.99 -53.12 -36.96
N SER A 551 -34.77 -52.63 -36.66
CA SER A 551 -33.75 -52.31 -37.66
C SER A 551 -33.19 -53.54 -38.38
N LEU A 552 -33.38 -54.74 -37.79
CA LEU A 552 -32.99 -56.03 -38.36
C LEU A 552 -34.14 -56.77 -39.05
N SER A 553 -35.26 -56.10 -39.29
CA SER A 553 -36.39 -56.67 -40.04
C SER A 553 -35.97 -57.15 -41.43
N GLY A 554 -36.28 -58.41 -41.75
CA GLY A 554 -35.87 -59.06 -43.00
C GLY A 554 -34.42 -59.55 -43.03
N LYS A 555 -33.58 -59.18 -42.05
CA LYS A 555 -32.20 -59.68 -41.90
C LYS A 555 -32.09 -60.85 -40.92
N GLN A 556 -32.98 -60.92 -39.92
CA GLN A 556 -33.00 -62.00 -38.93
C GLN A 556 -34.42 -62.54 -38.69
N THR A 557 -34.52 -63.83 -38.36
CA THR A 557 -35.79 -64.53 -38.12
C THR A 557 -36.53 -64.04 -36.87
N PHE A 558 -35.79 -63.74 -35.79
CA PHE A 558 -36.37 -63.28 -34.53
C PHE A 558 -35.86 -61.89 -34.21
N ILE A 559 -36.81 -60.95 -34.13
CA ILE A 559 -36.58 -59.56 -33.76
C ILE A 559 -37.71 -59.07 -32.86
N LEU A 560 -37.44 -58.02 -32.09
CA LEU A 560 -38.42 -57.27 -31.31
C LEU A 560 -39.05 -56.20 -32.20
N LYS A 561 -40.10 -56.59 -32.94
CA LYS A 561 -40.68 -55.78 -34.03
C LYS A 561 -41.16 -54.37 -33.63
N ASP A 562 -41.61 -54.20 -32.39
CA ASP A 562 -42.15 -52.93 -31.88
C ASP A 562 -41.15 -52.19 -30.99
N TYR A 563 -39.85 -52.44 -31.18
CA TYR A 563 -38.75 -51.87 -30.42
C TYR A 563 -37.68 -51.34 -31.37
N ASP A 564 -37.07 -50.23 -31.00
CA ASP A 564 -35.95 -49.59 -31.70
C ASP A 564 -35.01 -49.01 -30.63
N ASP A 565 -33.78 -49.50 -30.57
CA ASP A 565 -32.75 -49.01 -29.64
C ASP A 565 -31.80 -47.99 -30.27
N GLY A 566 -31.92 -47.75 -31.58
CA GLY A 566 -31.09 -46.85 -32.36
C GLY A 566 -29.75 -47.43 -32.84
N PHE A 567 -29.50 -48.73 -32.64
CA PHE A 567 -28.26 -49.39 -33.04
C PHE A 567 -28.52 -50.68 -33.84
N VAL A 568 -27.96 -50.76 -35.04
CA VAL A 568 -28.08 -51.97 -35.90
C VAL A 568 -27.10 -53.08 -35.47
N ASP A 569 -26.07 -52.72 -34.71
CA ASP A 569 -24.98 -53.59 -34.21
C ASP A 569 -24.67 -53.17 -32.76
N LYS A 570 -23.53 -53.58 -32.20
CA LYS A 570 -22.98 -53.14 -30.93
C LYS A 570 -23.11 -51.63 -30.72
N ALA A 571 -23.58 -51.25 -29.55
CA ALA A 571 -23.59 -49.89 -29.07
C ALA A 571 -22.33 -49.64 -28.24
N PRO A 572 -21.84 -48.38 -28.16
CA PRO A 572 -20.84 -48.02 -27.16
C PRO A 572 -21.31 -48.42 -25.77
N VAL A 573 -20.43 -48.98 -24.95
CA VAL A 573 -20.79 -49.39 -23.58
C VAL A 573 -21.35 -48.20 -22.79
N GLY A 574 -22.39 -48.44 -22.02
CA GLY A 574 -23.08 -47.43 -21.22
C GLY A 574 -24.02 -46.52 -22.02
N SER A 575 -24.40 -46.91 -23.24
CA SER A 575 -25.38 -46.16 -24.05
C SER A 575 -26.80 -46.22 -23.46
N PHE A 576 -27.10 -47.27 -22.70
CA PHE A 576 -28.40 -47.49 -22.07
C PHE A 576 -28.35 -47.19 -20.57
N LYS A 577 -29.53 -47.17 -19.93
CA LYS A 577 -29.61 -46.83 -18.52
C LYS A 577 -29.02 -47.93 -17.65
N ALA A 578 -28.06 -47.57 -16.79
CA ALA A 578 -27.55 -48.48 -15.76
C ALA A 578 -28.65 -49.02 -14.84
N GLU A 579 -28.47 -50.23 -14.34
CA GLU A 579 -29.27 -50.75 -13.25
C GLU A 579 -28.96 -50.03 -11.92
N ARG A 580 -29.70 -50.35 -10.84
CA ARG A 580 -29.65 -49.62 -9.55
C ARG A 580 -28.28 -49.59 -8.87
N GLY A 581 -27.44 -50.58 -9.14
CA GLY A 581 -26.06 -50.72 -8.71
C GLY A 581 -25.03 -49.96 -9.55
N GLY A 582 -25.42 -49.37 -10.68
CA GLY A 582 -24.51 -48.67 -11.59
C GLY A 582 -23.84 -49.56 -12.63
N PHE A 583 -24.35 -50.77 -12.86
CA PHE A 583 -23.91 -51.66 -13.93
C PHE A 583 -24.73 -51.43 -15.21
N TYR A 584 -24.05 -51.40 -16.34
CA TYR A 584 -24.64 -51.13 -17.65
C TYR A 584 -24.69 -52.40 -18.49
N ASP A 585 -25.61 -52.41 -19.44
CA ASP A 585 -25.72 -53.36 -20.54
C ASP A 585 -25.89 -54.84 -20.13
N LEU A 586 -26.16 -55.13 -18.86
CA LEU A 586 -26.40 -56.51 -18.38
C LEU A 586 -27.58 -57.20 -19.06
N ASP A 587 -28.52 -56.43 -19.61
CA ASP A 587 -29.66 -56.96 -20.34
C ASP A 587 -29.38 -57.19 -21.83
N GLY A 588 -28.41 -56.52 -22.47
CA GLY A 588 -28.24 -56.54 -23.93
C GLY A 588 -26.83 -56.13 -24.40
N ASN A 589 -26.72 -55.57 -25.60
CA ASN A 589 -25.46 -55.22 -26.27
C ASN A 589 -24.62 -56.43 -26.67
N VAL A 590 -23.94 -57.10 -25.75
CA VAL A 590 -23.21 -58.34 -26.02
C VAL A 590 -23.47 -59.36 -24.92
N ARG A 591 -23.53 -60.63 -25.31
CA ARG A 591 -23.51 -61.73 -24.35
C ARG A 591 -22.13 -61.81 -23.71
N GLU A 592 -22.03 -62.33 -22.50
CA GLU A 592 -20.81 -62.23 -21.71
C GLU A 592 -20.31 -63.59 -21.23
N TRP A 593 -19.04 -63.88 -21.50
CA TRP A 593 -18.33 -64.98 -20.85
C TRP A 593 -18.31 -64.79 -19.34
N VAL A 594 -18.67 -65.84 -18.60
CA VAL A 594 -18.46 -65.93 -17.15
C VAL A 594 -17.47 -67.05 -16.82
N HIS A 595 -17.04 -67.13 -15.56
CA HIS A 595 -16.04 -68.10 -15.12
C HIS A 595 -16.46 -69.56 -15.36
N ASP A 596 -17.74 -69.87 -15.08
CA ASP A 596 -18.25 -71.21 -14.87
C ASP A 596 -18.22 -72.09 -16.14
N VAL A 597 -18.00 -73.38 -15.94
CA VAL A 597 -18.22 -74.41 -16.97
C VAL A 597 -19.72 -74.68 -17.10
N TYR A 598 -20.22 -74.73 -18.34
CA TYR A 598 -21.63 -74.95 -18.61
C TYR A 598 -22.03 -76.42 -18.38
N GLN A 599 -23.10 -76.59 -17.61
CA GLN A 599 -23.81 -77.86 -17.48
C GLN A 599 -25.31 -77.61 -17.65
N ASN A 600 -25.97 -78.49 -18.42
CA ASN A 600 -27.39 -78.39 -18.76
C ASN A 600 -28.29 -78.61 -17.53
N SER A 601 -27.95 -79.62 -16.73
CA SER A 601 -28.54 -79.86 -15.41
C SER A 601 -27.40 -80.07 -14.42
N PRO A 602 -26.87 -78.99 -13.84
CA PRO A 602 -25.85 -79.14 -12.82
C PRO A 602 -26.49 -79.89 -11.64
N SER A 603 -25.77 -80.86 -11.06
CA SER A 603 -26.29 -81.91 -10.16
C SER A 603 -27.36 -81.41 -9.18
N ASN A 604 -28.40 -82.24 -8.95
CA ASN A 604 -29.44 -82.04 -7.92
C ASN A 604 -28.82 -82.22 -6.52
N GLN A 605 -27.88 -81.35 -6.16
CA GLN A 605 -27.34 -81.31 -4.81
C GLN A 605 -28.26 -80.42 -3.97
N SER A 606 -28.90 -81.03 -2.98
CA SER A 606 -29.63 -80.32 -1.94
C SER A 606 -28.64 -79.50 -1.10
N GLY A 607 -28.89 -78.20 -0.93
CA GLY A 607 -28.08 -77.32 -0.08
C GLY A 607 -27.81 -75.95 -0.70
N THR A 608 -27.17 -75.07 0.09
CA THR A 608 -26.70 -73.75 -0.36
C THR A 608 -25.25 -73.84 -0.81
N PHE A 609 -24.95 -73.37 -2.02
CA PHE A 609 -23.58 -73.30 -2.53
C PHE A 609 -22.90 -72.02 -2.05
N ALA A 610 -21.91 -72.14 -1.17
CA ALA A 610 -21.11 -71.01 -0.71
C ALA A 610 -19.99 -70.66 -1.69
N ASP A 611 -19.86 -69.38 -2.04
CA ASP A 611 -18.86 -68.83 -2.98
C ASP A 611 -18.76 -69.68 -4.26
N TYR A 612 -19.91 -69.97 -4.86
CA TYR A 612 -20.04 -70.90 -5.97
C TYR A 612 -19.25 -70.43 -7.21
N LEU A 613 -18.29 -71.27 -7.64
CA LEU A 613 -17.43 -71.05 -8.82
C LEU A 613 -17.83 -71.95 -10.01
N GLY A 614 -19.03 -72.51 -9.97
CA GLY A 614 -19.49 -73.45 -10.99
C GLY A 614 -18.98 -74.88 -10.81
N PRO A 615 -19.38 -75.78 -11.70
CA PRO A 615 -18.92 -77.17 -11.69
C PRO A 615 -17.45 -77.28 -12.14
N VAL A 616 -16.74 -78.25 -11.57
CA VAL A 616 -15.37 -78.60 -11.98
C VAL A 616 -15.41 -79.44 -13.25
N GLY A 617 -14.61 -79.09 -14.25
CA GLY A 617 -14.49 -79.86 -15.49
C GLY A 617 -13.87 -79.07 -16.63
N GLN A 618 -13.86 -79.69 -17.80
CA GLN A 618 -13.48 -79.07 -19.08
C GLN A 618 -14.72 -79.09 -19.99
N GLY A 619 -14.86 -78.12 -20.88
CA GLY A 619 -15.94 -78.09 -21.84
C GLY A 619 -16.39 -76.68 -22.20
N LYS A 620 -17.67 -76.55 -22.54
CA LYS A 620 -18.31 -75.27 -22.81
C LYS A 620 -18.26 -74.38 -21.57
N HIS A 621 -18.06 -73.08 -21.75
CA HIS A 621 -18.22 -72.10 -20.68
C HIS A 621 -19.59 -71.44 -20.75
N VAL A 622 -20.08 -70.99 -19.60
CA VAL A 622 -21.36 -70.30 -19.53
C VAL A 622 -21.23 -68.92 -20.16
N VAL A 623 -22.24 -68.55 -20.93
CA VAL A 623 -22.45 -67.21 -21.47
C VAL A 623 -23.78 -66.67 -20.95
N LYS A 624 -23.76 -65.42 -20.46
CA LYS A 624 -24.90 -64.73 -19.83
C LYS A 624 -25.28 -63.47 -20.59
N GLY A 625 -26.45 -62.90 -20.26
CA GLY A 625 -26.97 -61.71 -20.90
C GLY A 625 -27.56 -61.98 -22.29
N ALA A 626 -27.97 -60.90 -22.93
CA ALA A 626 -28.42 -60.89 -24.32
C ALA A 626 -27.46 -60.04 -25.16
N SER A 627 -27.74 -59.94 -26.46
CA SER A 627 -26.94 -59.14 -27.38
C SER A 627 -27.81 -58.37 -28.37
N PHE A 628 -27.17 -57.52 -29.17
CA PHE A 628 -27.74 -56.92 -30.38
C PHE A 628 -28.31 -57.94 -31.39
N GLN A 629 -28.02 -59.24 -31.22
CA GLN A 629 -28.59 -60.34 -32.02
C GLN A 629 -29.75 -61.07 -31.33
N THR A 630 -30.11 -60.69 -30.10
CA THR A 630 -31.15 -61.40 -29.33
C THR A 630 -32.53 -60.79 -29.52
N GLY A 631 -33.38 -61.46 -30.31
CA GLY A 631 -34.72 -60.96 -30.67
C GLY A 631 -35.90 -61.67 -30.00
N ARG A 632 -35.66 -62.43 -28.92
CA ARG A 632 -36.72 -63.12 -28.16
C ARG A 632 -36.61 -62.81 -26.69
N LEU A 633 -37.69 -62.31 -26.08
CA LEU A 633 -37.74 -61.98 -24.65
C LEU A 633 -37.28 -63.12 -23.74
N LYS A 634 -37.58 -64.37 -24.08
CA LYS A 634 -37.17 -65.55 -23.30
C LYS A 634 -35.65 -65.71 -23.12
N ASN A 635 -34.87 -65.15 -24.05
CA ASN A 635 -33.41 -65.18 -24.08
C ASN A 635 -32.80 -63.91 -23.44
N ILE A 636 -33.62 -62.90 -23.11
CA ILE A 636 -33.18 -61.63 -22.46
C ILE A 636 -33.33 -61.70 -20.93
N ARG A 637 -34.06 -62.70 -20.42
CA ARG A 637 -34.23 -62.89 -18.96
C ARG A 637 -32.87 -63.04 -18.28
N ALA A 638 -32.75 -62.50 -17.07
CA ALA A 638 -31.50 -62.52 -16.31
C ALA A 638 -31.03 -63.95 -15.95
N SER A 639 -31.96 -64.90 -15.88
CA SER A 639 -31.71 -66.33 -15.68
C SER A 639 -31.29 -67.08 -16.95
N ALA A 640 -31.49 -66.51 -18.14
CA ALA A 640 -31.10 -67.15 -19.38
C ALA A 640 -29.59 -67.41 -19.39
N ARG A 641 -29.20 -68.56 -19.95
CA ARG A 641 -27.83 -69.03 -19.99
C ARG A 641 -27.62 -69.95 -21.19
N SER A 642 -26.47 -69.85 -21.85
CA SER A 642 -26.04 -70.80 -22.87
C SER A 642 -24.64 -71.34 -22.56
N GLY A 643 -24.27 -72.43 -23.23
CA GLY A 643 -22.95 -73.04 -23.13
C GLY A 643 -22.25 -72.97 -24.47
N GLU A 644 -21.18 -72.19 -24.53
CA GLU A 644 -20.44 -71.90 -25.76
C GLU A 644 -19.00 -72.41 -25.66
N THR A 645 -18.42 -72.77 -26.80
CA THR A 645 -17.00 -73.18 -26.91
C THR A 645 -16.23 -72.16 -27.75
N GLU A 646 -16.82 -71.75 -28.87
CA GLU A 646 -16.20 -70.85 -29.82
C GLU A 646 -16.51 -69.37 -29.50
N PRO A 647 -15.61 -68.44 -29.84
CA PRO A 647 -15.92 -67.02 -29.85
C PRO A 647 -17.04 -66.72 -30.86
N ALA A 648 -17.79 -65.64 -30.61
CA ALA A 648 -18.77 -65.10 -31.55
C ALA A 648 -18.75 -63.58 -31.57
N ASP A 649 -19.28 -62.98 -32.63
CA ASP A 649 -19.30 -61.53 -32.87
C ASP A 649 -20.20 -60.74 -31.91
N ASP A 650 -21.03 -61.47 -31.15
CA ASP A 650 -21.91 -60.96 -30.11
C ASP A 650 -21.54 -61.43 -28.69
N ILE A 651 -20.40 -62.14 -28.52
CA ILE A 651 -19.91 -62.57 -27.19
C ILE A 651 -18.66 -61.76 -26.81
N GLY A 652 -18.79 -60.98 -25.74
CA GLY A 652 -17.72 -60.27 -25.04
C GLY A 652 -17.56 -60.76 -23.60
N PHE A 653 -17.11 -59.87 -22.71
CA PHE A 653 -16.98 -60.18 -21.29
C PHE A 653 -16.85 -58.92 -20.43
N ARG A 654 -17.07 -59.09 -19.12
CA ARG A 654 -16.74 -58.11 -18.08
C ARG A 654 -15.82 -58.75 -17.04
N ILE A 655 -15.20 -57.94 -16.19
CA ILE A 655 -14.22 -58.44 -15.21
C ILE A 655 -14.68 -58.20 -13.77
N ALA A 656 -14.21 -59.04 -12.87
CA ALA A 656 -14.43 -58.95 -11.44
C ALA A 656 -13.13 -59.22 -10.66
N ARG A 657 -13.09 -58.85 -9.38
CA ARG A 657 -12.04 -59.22 -8.43
C ARG A 657 -12.57 -59.20 -7.01
N TYR A 658 -12.03 -60.02 -6.13
CA TYR A 658 -12.43 -60.00 -4.72
C TYR A 658 -11.89 -58.75 -4.00
N GLU A 659 -12.66 -58.23 -3.03
CA GLU A 659 -12.24 -57.12 -2.15
C GLU A 659 -11.11 -57.54 -1.22
N ASN A 660 -11.30 -58.66 -0.53
CA ASN A 660 -10.43 -59.13 0.55
C ASN A 660 -10.06 -60.58 0.42
#